data_AF-A0A9Q0BX34-F1
#
_entry.id   AF-A0A9Q0BX34-F1
#
_cell.length_a   1.000
_cell.length_b   1.000
_cell.length_c   1.000
_cell.angle_alpha   90.00
_cell.angle_beta   90.00
_cell.angle_gamma   90.00
#
_symmetry.space_group_name_H-M   'P 1'
#
loop_
_entity.id
_entity.type
_entity.pdbx_description
1 polymer ?
#
loop_
_entity_poly.entity_id
_entity_poly.type
_entity_poly.pdbx_seq_one_letter_code
_entity_poly.pdbx_strand_id
1 'polypeptide(L)'
;MTDVFFVDGMRTPFGRAGEKGMYWNTRADDLVVKAIIGLMERNGDVPKDRIDDVAIAATSQTGDQGLTLGRTAAILAGLPMTVPGLAIERMCAGAMTSVTTMGASIGVGMYDVALAGGVEHMGRHPIGANADPNPRFVAEKLVDPGALNMGVTAERIHDRFPHLTKERADRFGMASQHKAQAAYEAGKIQPDLVSVAVKDADGAWGLATEDEGRRPETTVEGLATLKTPFRPHGRVTAGTSSPLTDGATISLLAGADAVKEFGLTPKMRMVSFAFAGVEPRSWASARSPRPRRPSRRPDSRSTTSASRRAVRRASRRALRPHRHVRGPRPGRLCHLGEPVLRRKEEAQVTDYTSIDFTPLDALTGDEVVTHSPVRDVRLPSGNVVALVTLDNGRDHTRPNTLGPATLAELGRTLETLKQRAAAGEIHAVAITGKQYILAAGADLSDVAKLPSKEVARLIAQRGHQVIGSLSDLGVPSFAFVNGLALGGGLEIALNSTYRTVDASAAAIALPEVFLGIIPGWGGAYLLPNLIGIENALEVVISNPLKQNRMLKPQQAFDLGIMDAIFPAASYLEDSLRWADGVLTGRVRVERKNEPNKLERLTKWPIAIKMARGMLESKIGTVPRSPYVALDLLDKAKSGTKAEGFAREDEALADLITGDQFAASMYAFDLVQKRAKRPVGAPDKALAKKVTKVGVIGAGLMASQFALLFVRKLRVPVIITDLDQGRVDKGVASIREEIGKLEAKGRLDGDTANQLRALVHGTTDRSQFADCDFVIEAVFEEVGVKQEVFSAIEKIVADDAILATNTSSLSVAEIGSVLQNPERLVGFHFFNPVAVMPLIEVVKTDATSDAALSTAFVVAKGLGKNAVLTADAPGFVVNRLLAKVMGEAARAVYEGTPIAVVEKAFAPLGLPMGPFQLIDLVGWKVAAHVQDTMAHAFPDRFFASENFHELAALPKSSRRTRAAG
;
A
#
# COMPACT_ATOMS: atom_id res chain seq x y z
N MET A 1 37.27 2.47 -21.68
CA MET A 1 37.14 3.38 -20.52
C MET A 1 38.46 3.37 -19.78
N THR A 2 39.08 4.54 -19.59
CA THR A 2 40.32 4.66 -18.80
C THR A 2 40.00 4.57 -17.31
N ASP A 3 40.97 4.13 -16.50
CA ASP A 3 40.83 4.18 -15.04
C ASP A 3 40.90 5.64 -14.58
N VAL A 4 40.02 6.02 -13.65
CA VAL A 4 39.90 7.37 -13.12
C VAL A 4 40.42 7.42 -11.70
N PHE A 5 41.28 8.38 -11.40
CA PHE A 5 41.94 8.51 -10.12
C PHE A 5 41.62 9.85 -9.45
N PHE A 6 41.36 9.80 -8.15
CA PHE A 6 41.46 10.96 -7.29
C PHE A 6 42.92 11.10 -6.86
N VAL A 7 43.55 12.17 -7.33
CA VAL A 7 44.96 12.45 -7.08
C VAL A 7 45.07 13.23 -5.78
N ASP A 8 44.32 14.32 -5.66
CA ASP A 8 44.42 15.21 -4.52
C ASP A 8 43.14 16.03 -4.28
N GLY A 9 43.02 16.63 -3.09
CA GLY A 9 41.87 17.48 -2.74
C GLY A 9 42.22 18.55 -1.71
N MET A 10 41.63 19.72 -1.87
CA MET A 10 41.85 20.89 -1.01
C MET A 10 40.49 21.47 -0.60
N ARG A 11 40.40 22.03 0.61
CA ARG A 11 39.24 22.78 1.04
C ARG A 11 39.62 24.03 1.83
N THR A 12 38.72 25.00 1.87
CA THR A 12 38.81 26.07 2.87
C THR A 12 38.45 25.50 4.25
N PRO A 13 38.87 26.14 5.34
CA PRO A 13 38.16 26.02 6.60
C PRO A 13 36.65 26.24 6.40
N PHE A 14 35.82 25.64 7.25
CA PHE A 14 34.38 25.84 7.24
C PHE A 14 34.01 26.87 8.31
N GLY A 15 33.39 27.95 7.87
CA GLY A 15 32.86 29.03 8.70
C GLY A 15 31.41 28.77 9.09
N ARG A 16 30.93 29.44 10.14
CA ARG A 16 29.51 29.48 10.47
C ARG A 16 28.79 30.34 9.44
N ALA A 17 27.55 29.98 9.10
CA ALA A 17 26.73 30.82 8.24
C ALA A 17 26.20 32.07 8.98
N GLY A 18 26.09 33.18 8.26
CA GLY A 18 25.45 34.44 8.69
C GLY A 18 26.44 35.53 9.12
N GLU A 19 25.92 36.69 9.54
CA GLU A 19 26.70 37.90 9.85
C GLU A 19 27.83 37.72 10.87
N LYS A 20 27.70 36.72 11.76
CA LYS A 20 28.68 36.42 12.80
C LYS A 20 29.73 35.40 12.37
N GLY A 21 29.60 34.84 11.18
CA GLY A 21 30.51 33.85 10.63
C GLY A 21 31.76 34.48 10.01
N MET A 22 32.88 33.76 10.07
CA MET A 22 34.17 34.30 9.59
C MET A 22 34.23 34.62 8.09
N TYR A 23 33.31 34.08 7.29
CA TYR A 23 33.22 34.33 5.85
C TYR A 23 32.13 35.30 5.45
N TRP A 24 31.43 35.94 6.39
CA TRP A 24 30.35 36.88 6.06
C TRP A 24 30.75 37.96 5.04
N ASN A 25 32.01 38.43 5.11
CA ASN A 25 32.58 39.45 4.23
C ASN A 25 33.39 38.87 3.05
N THR A 26 33.39 37.55 2.85
CA THR A 26 34.10 36.86 1.78
C THR A 26 33.10 36.33 0.76
N ARG A 27 33.38 36.43 -0.55
CA ARG A 27 32.47 35.89 -1.56
C ARG A 27 32.61 34.38 -1.72
N ALA A 28 31.55 33.71 -2.17
CA ALA A 28 31.60 32.26 -2.41
C ALA A 28 32.58 31.87 -3.51
N ASP A 29 32.62 32.61 -4.62
CA ASP A 29 33.59 32.40 -5.71
C ASP A 29 35.04 32.56 -5.25
N ASP A 30 35.34 33.55 -4.39
CA ASP A 30 36.67 33.74 -3.80
C ASP A 30 37.13 32.54 -2.95
N LEU A 31 36.21 31.87 -2.25
CA LEU A 31 36.51 30.65 -1.50
C LEU A 31 36.92 29.50 -2.43
N VAL A 32 36.22 29.36 -3.57
CA VAL A 32 36.56 28.37 -4.60
C VAL A 32 37.91 28.70 -5.24
N VAL A 33 38.13 29.97 -5.59
CA VAL A 33 39.40 30.46 -6.15
C VAL A 33 40.56 30.09 -5.25
N LYS A 34 40.44 30.36 -3.94
CA LYS A 34 41.51 30.03 -3.00
C LYS A 34 41.75 28.53 -2.88
N ALA A 35 40.69 27.71 -2.93
CA ALA A 35 40.79 26.27 -2.94
C ALA A 35 41.51 25.75 -4.20
N ILE A 36 41.18 26.26 -5.39
CA ILE A 36 41.85 25.92 -6.66
C ILE A 36 43.33 26.30 -6.60
N ILE A 37 43.64 27.54 -6.17
CA ILE A 37 45.03 28.00 -6.06
C ILE A 37 45.84 27.07 -5.15
N GLY A 38 45.34 26.79 -3.94
CA GLY A 38 46.05 25.92 -3.01
C GLY A 38 46.23 24.49 -3.54
N LEU A 39 45.21 23.96 -4.23
CA LEU A 39 45.31 22.64 -4.86
C LEU A 39 46.38 22.62 -5.97
N MET A 40 46.39 23.62 -6.84
CA MET A 40 47.35 23.68 -7.96
C MET A 40 48.77 23.98 -7.47
N GLU A 41 48.94 24.81 -6.44
CA GLU A 41 50.24 25.04 -5.79
C GLU A 41 50.82 23.75 -5.21
N ARG A 42 49.99 22.91 -4.60
CA ARG A 42 50.40 21.60 -4.07
C ARG A 42 50.67 20.56 -5.16
N ASN A 43 50.17 20.78 -6.38
CA ASN A 43 50.32 19.89 -7.54
C ASN A 43 50.96 20.64 -8.72
N GLY A 44 52.06 21.36 -8.45
CA GLY A 44 52.73 22.23 -9.43
C GLY A 44 53.24 21.53 -10.69
N ASP A 45 53.37 20.19 -10.65
CA ASP A 45 53.78 19.36 -11.79
C ASP A 45 52.69 19.18 -12.85
N VAL A 46 51.43 19.55 -12.56
CA VAL A 46 50.33 19.54 -13.53
C VAL A 46 50.26 20.89 -14.24
N PRO A 47 50.53 20.96 -15.56
CA PRO A 47 50.41 22.20 -16.30
C PRO A 47 48.97 22.73 -16.28
N LYS A 48 48.79 24.03 -16.04
CA LYS A 48 47.46 24.63 -15.90
C LYS A 48 46.62 24.55 -17.17
N ASP A 49 47.26 24.54 -18.34
CA ASP A 49 46.66 24.37 -19.67
C ASP A 49 46.25 22.93 -19.98
N ARG A 50 46.66 21.97 -19.14
CA ARG A 50 46.22 20.58 -19.21
C ARG A 50 45.01 20.27 -18.34
N ILE A 51 44.41 21.27 -17.70
CA ILE A 51 43.10 21.13 -17.05
C ILE A 51 42.02 21.22 -18.13
N ASP A 52 41.31 20.13 -18.38
CA ASP A 52 40.34 20.04 -19.46
C ASP A 52 38.98 20.67 -19.12
N ASP A 53 38.60 20.68 -17.84
CA ASP A 53 37.34 21.28 -17.36
C ASP A 53 37.34 21.51 -15.84
N VAL A 54 36.49 22.44 -15.40
CA VAL A 54 36.28 22.79 -13.98
C VAL A 54 34.79 22.77 -13.64
N ALA A 55 34.37 21.78 -12.86
CA ALA A 55 33.00 21.66 -12.38
C ALA A 55 32.86 22.06 -10.91
N ILE A 56 32.09 23.12 -10.65
CA ILE A 56 31.80 23.57 -9.28
C ILE A 56 30.31 23.48 -9.01
N ALA A 57 29.96 22.83 -7.90
CA ALA A 57 28.58 22.77 -7.44
C ALA A 57 28.28 23.80 -6.36
N ALA A 58 27.07 24.36 -6.40
CA ALA A 58 26.52 25.20 -5.34
C ALA A 58 25.00 25.01 -5.29
N THR A 59 24.43 25.01 -4.09
CA THR A 59 22.98 25.03 -3.87
C THR A 59 22.48 26.48 -3.95
N SER A 60 21.32 26.71 -4.56
CA SER A 60 20.76 28.05 -4.77
C SER A 60 21.75 28.95 -5.53
N GLN A 61 22.03 28.62 -6.79
CA GLN A 61 22.96 29.37 -7.67
C GLN A 61 22.47 30.80 -7.95
N THR A 62 22.71 31.69 -7.00
CA THR A 62 22.28 33.09 -7.01
C THR A 62 23.41 33.97 -6.49
N GLY A 63 23.35 35.28 -6.78
CA GLY A 63 24.36 36.23 -6.35
C GLY A 63 25.78 35.82 -6.73
N ASP A 64 26.70 35.78 -5.76
CA ASP A 64 28.11 35.37 -5.97
C ASP A 64 28.30 33.86 -6.20
N GLN A 65 27.23 33.06 -6.21
CA GLN A 65 27.22 31.65 -6.65
C GLN A 65 26.45 31.43 -7.96
N GLY A 66 25.89 32.48 -8.59
CA GLY A 66 24.88 32.35 -9.65
C GLY A 66 25.37 32.39 -11.10
N LEU A 67 26.63 32.73 -11.35
CA LEU A 67 27.23 32.63 -12.68
C LEU A 67 27.68 31.19 -12.96
N THR A 68 28.32 30.95 -14.11
CA THR A 68 29.02 29.69 -14.41
C THR A 68 30.24 29.55 -13.49
N LEU A 69 29.99 29.15 -12.24
CA LEU A 69 30.92 29.28 -11.13
C LEU A 69 32.25 28.58 -11.36
N GLY A 70 32.24 27.39 -11.98
CA GLY A 70 33.48 26.70 -12.36
C GLY A 70 34.34 27.48 -13.34
N ARG A 71 33.73 28.16 -14.31
CA ARG A 71 34.42 29.00 -15.28
C ARG A 71 34.97 30.27 -14.62
N THR A 72 34.14 30.97 -13.84
CA THR A 72 34.55 32.19 -13.14
C THR A 72 35.71 31.93 -12.19
N ALA A 73 35.60 30.89 -11.35
CA ALA A 73 36.64 30.55 -10.39
C ALA A 73 37.93 30.05 -11.06
N ALA A 74 37.84 29.32 -12.17
CA ALA A 74 39.02 28.89 -12.94
C ALA A 74 39.84 30.09 -13.44
N ILE A 75 39.17 31.08 -14.05
CA ILE A 75 39.83 32.30 -14.56
C ILE A 75 40.46 33.08 -13.41
N LEU A 76 39.70 33.31 -12.33
CA LEU A 76 40.18 34.09 -11.18
C LEU A 76 41.31 33.38 -10.41
N ALA A 77 41.36 32.05 -10.44
CA ALA A 77 42.47 31.25 -9.91
C ALA A 77 43.71 31.24 -10.83
N GLY A 78 43.63 31.90 -11.99
CA GLY A 78 44.72 32.01 -12.95
C GLY A 78 44.95 30.73 -13.77
N LEU A 79 43.90 29.95 -14.04
CA LEU A 79 43.93 28.96 -15.12
C LEU A 79 43.77 29.66 -16.48
N PRO A 80 44.30 29.08 -17.59
CA PRO A 80 44.19 29.69 -18.91
C PRO A 80 42.75 29.98 -19.32
N MET A 81 42.57 31.05 -20.09
CA MET A 81 41.25 31.44 -20.61
C MET A 81 40.64 30.38 -21.55
N THR A 82 41.41 29.40 -22.01
CA THR A 82 40.92 28.27 -22.81
C THR A 82 40.26 27.17 -21.97
N VAL A 83 40.48 27.12 -20.66
CA VAL A 83 39.92 26.06 -19.78
C VAL A 83 38.42 26.29 -19.57
N PRO A 84 37.53 25.40 -20.04
CA PRO A 84 36.10 25.54 -19.83
C PRO A 84 35.74 25.32 -18.35
N GLY A 85 34.50 25.65 -18.01
CA GLY A 85 33.96 25.38 -16.68
C GLY A 85 32.45 25.38 -16.67
N LEU A 86 31.87 24.67 -15.71
CA LEU A 86 30.43 24.55 -15.54
C LEU A 86 30.00 24.68 -14.07
N ALA A 87 28.72 25.03 -13.89
CA ALA A 87 28.06 25.04 -12.59
C ALA A 87 27.10 23.85 -12.49
N ILE A 88 27.05 23.21 -11.32
CA ILE A 88 26.20 22.02 -11.09
C ILE A 88 25.31 22.24 -9.87
N GLU A 89 24.02 21.95 -10.00
CA GLU A 89 23.12 21.90 -8.86
C GLU A 89 22.51 20.51 -8.71
N ARG A 90 22.76 19.90 -7.56
CA ARG A 90 22.05 18.70 -7.07
C ARG A 90 21.85 18.80 -5.55
N MET A 91 21.56 20.01 -5.07
CA MET A 91 21.47 20.35 -3.64
C MET A 91 22.66 19.76 -2.86
N CYS A 92 22.43 19.14 -1.71
CA CYS A 92 23.45 18.53 -0.85
C CYS A 92 24.32 17.45 -1.53
N ALA A 93 23.94 16.93 -2.71
CA ALA A 93 24.74 15.99 -3.49
C ALA A 93 25.58 16.66 -4.60
N GLY A 94 25.62 17.99 -4.65
CA GLY A 94 26.26 18.79 -5.70
C GLY A 94 27.74 18.46 -5.91
N ALA A 95 28.58 18.61 -4.89
CA ALA A 95 30.03 18.37 -5.04
C ALA A 95 30.37 16.92 -5.48
N MET A 96 29.60 15.94 -4.99
CA MET A 96 29.71 14.55 -5.44
C MET A 96 29.27 14.38 -6.91
N THR A 97 28.31 15.19 -7.35
CA THR A 97 27.90 15.23 -8.76
C THR A 97 29.00 15.81 -9.62
N SER A 98 29.68 16.88 -9.19
CA SER A 98 30.87 17.39 -9.89
C SER A 98 31.94 16.32 -10.07
N VAL A 99 32.30 15.61 -8.98
CA VAL A 99 33.33 14.57 -9.00
C VAL A 99 32.95 13.42 -9.93
N THR A 100 31.68 13.00 -9.93
CA THR A 100 31.22 11.88 -10.76
C THR A 100 30.99 12.26 -12.21
N THR A 101 30.56 13.48 -12.50
CA THR A 101 30.46 14.00 -13.87
C THR A 101 31.84 14.12 -14.49
N MET A 102 32.78 14.81 -13.83
CA MET A 102 34.16 14.95 -14.33
C MET A 102 34.85 13.59 -14.42
N GLY A 103 34.69 12.74 -13.41
CA GLY A 103 35.23 11.38 -13.44
C GLY A 103 34.63 10.52 -14.56
N ALA A 104 33.34 10.66 -14.87
CA ALA A 104 32.73 9.96 -15.99
C ALA A 104 33.29 10.44 -17.34
N SER A 105 33.43 11.76 -17.52
CA SER A 105 34.05 12.37 -18.70
C SER A 105 35.48 11.85 -18.90
N ILE A 106 36.28 11.80 -17.83
CA ILE A 106 37.60 11.17 -17.90
C ILE A 106 37.48 9.69 -18.29
N GLY A 107 36.61 8.94 -17.61
CA GLY A 107 36.45 7.51 -17.83
C GLY A 107 36.06 7.14 -19.26
N VAL A 108 35.29 7.98 -19.97
CA VAL A 108 34.95 7.77 -21.39
C VAL A 108 36.00 8.30 -22.37
N GLY A 109 37.05 8.96 -21.89
CA GLY A 109 38.12 9.54 -22.70
C GLY A 109 37.78 10.93 -23.25
N MET A 110 36.83 11.64 -22.64
CA MET A 110 36.52 13.02 -22.99
C MET A 110 37.55 14.00 -22.42
N TYR A 111 38.07 13.71 -21.21
CA TYR A 111 39.06 14.51 -20.49
C TYR A 111 40.19 13.61 -19.97
N ASP A 112 41.37 14.18 -19.76
CA ASP A 112 42.53 13.53 -19.14
C ASP A 112 42.74 14.01 -17.70
N VAL A 113 42.54 15.32 -17.44
CA VAL A 113 42.65 15.93 -16.11
C VAL A 113 41.52 16.95 -15.91
N ALA A 114 40.79 16.85 -14.80
CA ALA A 114 39.69 17.77 -14.50
C ALA A 114 39.65 18.16 -13.02
N LEU A 115 39.13 19.36 -12.76
CA LEU A 115 38.87 19.84 -11.40
C LEU A 115 37.39 19.70 -11.06
N ALA A 116 37.10 19.14 -9.89
CA ALA A 116 35.73 18.94 -9.42
C ALA A 116 35.56 19.36 -7.97
N GLY A 117 34.59 20.24 -7.70
CA GLY A 117 34.43 20.82 -6.38
C GLY A 117 33.01 21.28 -6.08
N GLY A 118 32.88 21.96 -4.95
CA GLY A 118 31.65 22.64 -4.58
C GLY A 118 31.86 23.66 -3.47
N VAL A 119 30.97 24.62 -3.41
CA VAL A 119 30.94 25.70 -2.42
C VAL A 119 29.52 25.89 -1.92
N GLU A 120 29.43 26.28 -0.66
CA GLU A 120 28.21 26.81 -0.08
C GLU A 120 28.56 28.09 0.67
N HIS A 121 27.75 29.14 0.47
CA HIS A 121 27.75 30.32 1.32
C HIS A 121 26.33 30.60 1.83
N MET A 122 25.87 29.72 2.72
CA MET A 122 24.51 29.69 3.27
C MET A 122 24.12 30.95 4.04
N GLY A 123 25.10 31.74 4.51
CA GLY A 123 24.85 33.06 5.11
C GLY A 123 24.27 34.06 4.11
N ARG A 124 24.84 34.15 2.90
CA ARG A 124 24.43 35.10 1.85
C ARG A 124 23.38 34.51 0.92
N HIS A 125 23.42 33.20 0.71
CA HIS A 125 22.51 32.47 -0.18
C HIS A 125 21.81 31.34 0.57
N PRO A 126 20.77 31.66 1.37
CA PRO A 126 20.04 30.65 2.11
C PRO A 126 19.42 29.59 1.19
N ILE A 127 19.39 28.34 1.65
CA ILE A 127 18.74 27.24 0.90
C ILE A 127 17.27 27.58 0.65
N GLY A 128 16.84 27.48 -0.61
CA GLY A 128 15.46 27.75 -1.01
C GLY A 128 15.12 29.23 -1.13
N ALA A 129 16.07 30.15 -0.90
CA ALA A 129 15.89 31.55 -1.27
C ALA A 129 15.61 31.65 -2.78
N ASN A 130 14.53 32.35 -3.15
CA ASN A 130 14.03 32.46 -4.53
C ASN A 130 13.55 31.15 -5.18
N ALA A 131 13.32 30.08 -4.42
CA ALA A 131 12.71 28.87 -4.96
C ALA A 131 11.19 29.05 -5.17
N ASP A 132 10.71 28.77 -6.39
CA ASP A 132 9.28 28.73 -6.73
C ASP A 132 8.84 27.27 -7.00
N PRO A 133 8.43 26.52 -5.96
CA PRO A 133 8.03 25.13 -6.14
C PRO A 133 6.74 25.03 -6.94
N ASN A 134 6.66 24.08 -7.87
CA ASN A 134 5.45 23.88 -8.69
C ASN A 134 4.20 23.72 -7.79
N PRO A 135 3.14 24.52 -7.99
CA PRO A 135 1.97 24.54 -7.10
C PRO A 135 1.25 23.19 -7.02
N ARG A 136 1.40 22.31 -8.03
CA ARG A 136 0.85 20.96 -8.02
C ARG A 136 1.43 20.08 -6.91
N PHE A 137 2.67 20.32 -6.47
CA PHE A 137 3.24 19.55 -5.35
C PHE A 137 2.40 19.69 -4.07
N VAL A 138 1.83 20.88 -3.85
CA VAL A 138 0.95 21.18 -2.72
C VAL A 138 -0.50 20.81 -3.05
N ALA A 139 -1.02 21.26 -4.21
CA ALA A 139 -2.42 21.07 -4.58
C ALA A 139 -2.81 19.59 -4.78
N GLU A 140 -1.92 18.78 -5.33
CA GLU A 140 -2.15 17.34 -5.54
C GLU A 140 -1.52 16.47 -4.44
N LYS A 141 -0.96 17.09 -3.39
CA LYS A 141 -0.32 16.42 -2.25
C LYS A 141 0.73 15.38 -2.68
N LEU A 142 1.41 15.63 -3.80
CA LEU A 142 2.43 14.73 -4.36
C LEU A 142 3.64 14.58 -3.44
N VAL A 143 3.91 15.61 -2.63
CA VAL A 143 4.98 15.64 -1.65
C VAL A 143 4.42 16.12 -0.31
N ASP A 144 4.88 15.50 0.77
CA ASP A 144 4.51 15.94 2.12
C ASP A 144 5.07 17.35 2.40
N PRO A 145 4.28 18.28 2.99
CA PRO A 145 4.74 19.66 3.24
C PRO A 145 6.01 19.75 4.11
N GLY A 146 6.24 18.78 4.99
CA GLY A 146 7.44 18.69 5.82
C GLY A 146 8.65 18.05 5.11
N ALA A 147 8.53 17.58 3.86
CA ALA A 147 9.61 16.95 3.12
C ALA A 147 10.77 17.91 2.77
N LEU A 148 10.49 19.21 2.67
CA LEU A 148 11.51 20.24 2.45
C LEU A 148 12.24 20.66 3.73
N ASN A 149 11.78 20.20 4.90
CA ASN A 149 12.43 20.48 6.18
C ASN A 149 13.24 19.28 6.65
N MET A 150 14.57 19.40 6.58
CA MET A 150 15.51 18.34 6.95
C MET A 150 15.31 17.82 8.37
N GLY A 151 15.06 18.69 9.34
CA GLY A 151 14.83 18.29 10.72
C GLY A 151 13.55 17.49 10.90
N VAL A 152 12.47 17.88 10.22
CA VAL A 152 11.22 17.11 10.19
C VAL A 152 11.41 15.74 9.54
N THR A 153 12.19 15.64 8.46
CA THR A 153 12.50 14.33 7.87
C THR A 153 13.41 13.46 8.75
N ALA A 154 14.31 14.07 9.52
CA ALA A 154 15.15 13.36 10.48
C ALA A 154 14.34 12.81 11.66
N GLU A 155 13.34 13.55 12.14
CA GLU A 155 12.38 13.04 13.13
C GLU A 155 11.65 11.78 12.62
N ARG A 156 11.26 11.76 11.35
CA ARG A 156 10.62 10.58 10.72
C ARG A 156 11.57 9.39 10.61
N ILE A 157 12.88 9.60 10.49
CA ILE A 157 13.87 8.51 10.54
C ILE A 157 13.92 7.90 11.93
N HIS A 158 13.89 8.72 12.97
CA HIS A 158 13.79 8.25 14.34
C HIS A 158 12.51 7.42 14.56
N ASP A 159 11.40 7.80 13.92
CA ASP A 159 10.13 7.05 14.01
C ASP A 159 10.20 5.73 13.25
N ARG A 160 10.78 5.75 12.04
CA ARG A 160 10.98 4.56 11.22
C ARG A 160 11.97 3.57 11.84
N PHE A 161 12.94 4.06 12.60
CA PHE A 161 13.97 3.26 13.24
C PHE A 161 14.05 3.58 14.74
N PRO A 162 13.10 3.08 15.56
CA PRO A 162 13.01 3.44 16.99
C PRO A 162 14.25 3.10 17.81
N HIS A 163 15.05 2.13 17.35
CA HIS A 163 16.33 1.80 17.96
C HIS A 163 17.36 2.93 17.87
N LEU A 164 17.19 3.89 16.95
CA LEU A 164 17.95 5.14 16.91
C LEU A 164 17.38 6.08 17.97
N THR A 165 17.73 5.87 19.22
CA THR A 165 17.25 6.72 20.32
C THR A 165 17.92 8.10 20.28
N LYS A 166 17.28 9.10 20.91
CA LYS A 166 17.88 10.43 21.12
C LYS A 166 19.24 10.33 21.80
N GLU A 167 19.35 9.55 22.87
CA GLU A 167 20.61 9.29 23.59
C GLU A 167 21.71 8.72 22.67
N ARG A 168 21.37 7.84 21.72
CA ARG A 168 22.34 7.33 20.74
C ARG A 168 22.79 8.42 19.77
N ALA A 169 21.87 9.29 19.33
CA ALA A 169 22.20 10.42 18.48
C ALA A 169 23.09 11.43 19.24
N ASP A 170 22.77 11.74 20.49
CA ASP A 170 23.54 12.65 21.35
C ASP A 170 24.96 12.10 21.58
N ARG A 171 25.11 10.81 21.93
CA ARG A 171 26.44 10.17 22.03
C ARG A 171 27.23 10.25 20.72
N PHE A 172 26.56 10.10 19.57
CA PHE A 172 27.21 10.24 18.28
C PHE A 172 27.65 11.69 18.01
N GLY A 173 26.80 12.67 18.32
CA GLY A 173 27.10 14.10 18.19
C GLY A 173 28.32 14.52 19.01
N MET A 174 28.34 14.17 20.31
CA MET A 174 29.48 14.40 21.19
C MET A 174 30.76 13.72 20.67
N ALA A 175 30.68 12.43 20.33
CA ALA A 175 31.83 11.71 19.80
C ALA A 175 32.34 12.28 18.47
N SER A 176 31.48 12.90 17.67
CA SER A 176 31.88 13.58 16.43
C SER A 176 32.73 14.82 16.72
N GLN A 177 32.33 15.65 17.70
CA GLN A 177 33.07 16.84 18.10
C GLN A 177 34.44 16.48 18.69
N HIS A 178 34.50 15.49 19.58
CA HIS A 178 35.76 15.03 20.17
C HIS A 178 36.72 14.45 19.11
N LYS A 179 36.19 13.71 18.13
CA LYS A 179 37.01 13.17 17.03
C LYS A 179 37.54 14.26 16.11
N ALA A 180 36.73 15.29 15.83
CA ALA A 180 37.18 16.44 15.07
C ALA A 180 38.32 17.13 15.81
N GLN A 181 38.17 17.41 17.10
CA GLN A 181 39.21 18.02 17.93
C GLN A 181 40.51 17.19 17.92
N ALA A 182 40.42 15.90 18.21
CA ALA A 182 41.58 15.01 18.21
C ALA A 182 42.27 14.91 16.83
N ALA A 183 41.52 15.06 15.73
CA ALA A 183 42.10 15.09 14.39
C ALA A 183 42.89 16.38 14.14
N TYR A 184 42.42 17.52 14.65
CA TYR A 184 43.14 18.79 14.58
C TYR A 184 44.39 18.81 15.43
N GLU A 185 44.32 18.32 16.67
CA GLU A 185 45.49 18.18 17.55
C GLU A 185 46.55 17.25 16.95
N ALA A 186 46.11 16.19 16.26
CA ALA A 186 47.00 15.26 15.57
C ALA A 186 47.46 15.75 14.18
N GLY A 187 47.13 16.99 13.77
CA GLY A 187 47.57 17.54 12.50
C GLY A 187 46.99 16.85 11.25
N LYS A 188 45.85 16.16 11.36
CA LYS A 188 45.29 15.32 10.29
C LYS A 188 44.38 16.05 9.31
N ILE A 189 43.94 17.26 9.65
CA ILE A 189 43.02 18.05 8.82
C ILE A 189 43.77 19.14 8.06
N GLN A 190 44.76 19.75 8.72
CA GLN A 190 45.56 20.87 8.23
C GLN A 190 46.20 20.61 6.87
N PRO A 191 46.69 19.40 6.53
CA PRO A 191 47.24 19.14 5.20
C PRO A 191 46.24 19.38 4.07
N ASP A 192 44.94 19.24 4.32
CA ASP A 192 43.87 19.39 3.33
C ASP A 192 43.24 20.81 3.34
N LEU A 193 43.73 21.72 4.19
CA LEU A 193 43.22 23.09 4.32
C LEU A 193 44.08 24.09 3.53
N VAL A 194 43.41 25.03 2.87
CA VAL A 194 44.03 26.26 2.38
C VAL A 194 43.61 27.43 3.28
N SER A 195 44.58 28.21 3.76
CA SER A 195 44.27 29.40 4.56
C SER A 195 43.59 30.47 3.73
N VAL A 196 42.55 31.10 4.27
CA VAL A 196 41.77 32.12 3.58
C VAL A 196 41.86 33.43 4.33
N ALA A 197 42.18 34.52 3.63
CA ALA A 197 42.12 35.86 4.22
C ALA A 197 40.65 36.23 4.49
N VAL A 198 40.36 36.66 5.71
CA VAL A 198 39.01 37.03 6.15
C VAL A 198 39.02 38.46 6.67
N LYS A 199 37.87 39.13 6.58
CA LYS A 199 37.66 40.44 7.20
C LYS A 199 36.66 40.32 8.34
N ASP A 200 37.03 40.82 9.50
CA ASP A 200 36.09 40.93 10.61
C ASP A 200 35.03 42.03 10.38
N ALA A 201 34.14 42.22 11.34
CA ALA A 201 33.05 43.19 11.26
C ALA A 201 33.54 44.65 11.18
N ASP A 202 34.74 44.93 11.70
CA ASP A 202 35.36 46.26 11.69
C ASP A 202 36.25 46.49 10.44
N GLY A 203 36.33 45.48 9.56
CA GLY A 203 37.07 45.53 8.30
C GLY A 203 38.56 45.19 8.44
N ALA A 204 39.03 44.76 9.60
CA ALA A 204 40.40 44.33 9.81
C ALA A 204 40.66 42.95 9.19
N TRP A 205 41.86 42.76 8.64
CA TRP A 205 42.24 41.52 7.97
C TRP A 205 42.74 40.48 8.99
N GLY A 206 42.21 39.27 8.88
CA GLY A 206 42.66 38.07 9.58
C GLY A 206 42.90 36.90 8.63
N LEU A 207 43.32 35.77 9.20
CA LEU A 207 43.57 34.53 8.45
C LEU A 207 42.76 33.39 9.06
N ALA A 208 41.83 32.82 8.29
CA ALA A 208 41.14 31.60 8.65
C ALA A 208 42.03 30.40 8.35
N THR A 209 42.42 29.68 9.40
CA THR A 209 43.29 28.49 9.32
C THR A 209 42.63 27.23 9.88
N GLU A 210 41.50 27.34 10.58
CA GLU A 210 40.79 26.23 11.21
C GLU A 210 39.26 26.38 11.11
N ASP A 211 38.51 25.28 11.20
CA ASP A 211 37.04 25.30 11.18
C ASP A 211 36.45 25.99 12.43
N GLU A 212 35.48 26.89 12.22
CA GLU A 212 34.85 27.74 13.24
C GLU A 212 33.78 27.02 14.09
N GLY A 213 33.26 25.89 13.57
CA GLY A 213 32.11 25.18 14.13
C GLY A 213 32.41 24.13 15.21
N ARG A 214 33.68 23.93 15.57
CA ARG A 214 34.08 22.90 16.55
C ARG A 214 33.68 23.27 17.97
N ARG A 215 33.25 22.28 18.75
CA ARG A 215 32.79 22.39 20.15
C ARG A 215 33.35 21.24 20.99
N PRO A 216 34.66 21.22 21.29
CA PRO A 216 35.31 20.11 22.00
C PRO A 216 34.75 19.87 23.41
N GLU A 217 34.07 20.84 23.99
CA GLU A 217 33.42 20.81 25.30
C GLU A 217 32.06 20.09 25.33
N THR A 218 31.58 19.57 24.20
CA THR A 218 30.25 18.95 24.08
C THR A 218 30.11 17.69 24.96
N THR A 219 29.12 17.65 25.86
CA THR A 219 28.82 16.47 26.72
C THR A 219 27.45 15.85 26.41
N VAL A 220 27.22 14.57 26.79
CA VAL A 220 25.90 13.94 26.59
C VAL A 220 24.84 14.66 27.42
N GLU A 221 25.19 15.04 28.65
CA GLU A 221 24.33 15.74 29.59
C GLU A 221 23.94 17.12 29.02
N GLY A 222 24.90 17.85 28.44
CA GLY A 222 24.64 19.11 27.75
C GLY A 222 23.68 18.92 26.57
N LEU A 223 23.94 17.93 25.71
CA LEU A 223 23.10 17.59 24.56
C LEU A 223 21.68 17.14 24.98
N ALA A 224 21.55 16.48 26.13
CA ALA A 224 20.26 16.00 26.64
C ALA A 224 19.29 17.15 26.90
N THR A 225 19.80 18.31 27.34
CA THR A 225 19.01 19.51 27.66
C THR A 225 18.61 20.36 26.46
N LEU A 226 19.15 20.08 25.27
CA LEU A 226 18.87 20.88 24.09
C LEU A 226 17.43 20.69 23.61
N LYS A 227 16.82 21.82 23.19
CA LYS A 227 15.48 21.85 22.60
C LYS A 227 15.41 21.03 21.32
N THR A 228 14.21 20.55 21.03
CA THR A 228 13.86 19.76 19.83
C THR A 228 12.99 20.63 18.91
N PRO A 229 13.61 21.43 18.02
CA PRO A 229 12.91 22.52 17.33
C PRO A 229 11.93 22.05 16.24
N PHE A 230 11.99 20.78 15.85
CA PHE A 230 11.23 20.25 14.71
C PHE A 230 9.91 19.57 15.11
N ARG A 231 9.76 19.18 16.39
CA ARG A 231 8.49 18.73 16.97
C ARG A 231 8.54 18.73 18.51
N PRO A 232 7.41 18.96 19.20
CA PRO A 232 7.30 18.72 20.64
C PRO A 232 7.74 17.30 20.99
N HIS A 233 8.55 17.16 22.04
CA HIS A 233 9.13 15.87 22.47
C HIS A 233 9.89 15.11 21.36
N GLY A 234 10.46 15.83 20.40
CA GLY A 234 11.27 15.26 19.33
C GLY A 234 12.56 14.59 19.80
N ARG A 235 13.32 14.05 18.84
CA ARG A 235 14.60 13.37 19.07
C ARG A 235 15.78 14.09 18.41
N VAL A 236 15.52 15.06 17.54
CA VAL A 236 16.53 15.84 16.83
C VAL A 236 16.78 17.16 17.56
N THR A 237 18.05 17.47 17.82
CA THR A 237 18.48 18.69 18.50
C THR A 237 19.53 19.43 17.67
N ALA A 238 19.84 20.66 18.05
CA ALA A 238 20.93 21.42 17.41
C ALA A 238 22.29 20.71 17.54
N GLY A 239 22.51 19.90 18.57
CA GLY A 239 23.77 19.20 18.77
C GLY A 239 23.89 17.87 18.00
N THR A 240 22.79 17.39 17.42
CA THR A 240 22.76 16.22 16.53
C THR A 240 22.50 16.59 15.07
N SER A 241 22.38 17.89 14.78
CA SER A 241 22.18 18.45 13.45
C SER A 241 23.48 19.02 12.90
N SER A 242 23.67 18.95 11.57
CA SER A 242 24.76 19.67 10.92
C SER A 242 24.52 21.18 11.02
N PRO A 243 25.54 21.98 11.38
CA PRO A 243 25.41 23.44 11.32
C PRO A 243 25.28 23.90 9.86
N LEU A 244 24.69 25.08 9.67
CA LEU A 244 24.81 25.79 8.40
C LEU A 244 26.20 26.39 8.32
N THR A 245 26.87 26.18 7.19
CA THR A 245 28.30 26.51 7.03
C THR A 245 28.57 27.23 5.72
N ASP A 246 29.61 28.05 5.73
CA ASP A 246 30.19 28.67 4.56
C ASP A 246 31.57 28.04 4.27
N GLY A 247 31.85 27.69 3.01
CA GLY A 247 33.16 27.18 2.59
C GLY A 247 33.17 26.43 1.25
N ALA A 248 34.36 26.14 0.75
CA ALA A 248 34.58 25.52 -0.55
C ALA A 248 35.51 24.30 -0.50
N THR A 249 35.33 23.40 -1.46
CA THR A 249 36.13 22.18 -1.66
C THR A 249 36.45 22.01 -3.14
N ILE A 250 37.63 21.46 -3.45
CA ILE A 250 38.07 21.14 -4.80
C ILE A 250 38.88 19.84 -4.82
N SER A 251 38.80 19.09 -5.92
CA SER A 251 39.56 17.87 -6.15
C SER A 251 40.20 17.84 -7.53
N LEU A 252 41.38 17.23 -7.60
CA LEU A 252 42.10 16.93 -8.83
C LEU A 252 41.82 15.47 -9.23
N LEU A 253 41.18 15.30 -10.38
CA LEU A 253 40.91 14.00 -10.98
C LEU A 253 41.76 13.82 -12.23
N ALA A 254 42.30 12.62 -12.43
CA ALA A 254 43.13 12.31 -13.59
C ALA A 254 42.87 10.90 -14.12
N GLY A 255 43.01 10.73 -15.44
CA GLY A 255 43.03 9.44 -16.12
C GLY A 255 44.34 8.69 -15.90
N ALA A 256 44.35 7.39 -16.19
CA ALA A 256 45.52 6.54 -15.99
C ALA A 256 46.78 7.00 -16.73
N ASP A 257 46.62 7.61 -17.90
CA ASP A 257 47.73 8.06 -18.73
C ASP A 257 48.27 9.41 -18.24
N ALA A 258 47.40 10.37 -17.90
CA ALA A 258 47.79 11.61 -17.25
C ALA A 258 48.51 11.39 -15.90
N VAL A 259 48.09 10.39 -15.12
CA VAL A 259 48.80 10.01 -13.88
C VAL A 259 50.25 9.61 -14.17
N LYS A 260 50.50 8.86 -15.25
CA LYS A 260 51.86 8.46 -15.63
C LYS A 260 52.63 9.62 -16.23
N GLU A 261 51.98 10.39 -17.11
CA GLU A 261 52.56 11.53 -17.83
C GLU A 261 53.10 12.58 -16.86
N PHE A 262 52.30 12.95 -15.85
CA PHE A 262 52.67 13.98 -14.87
C PHE A 262 53.25 13.42 -13.57
N GLY A 263 53.57 12.12 -13.51
CA GLY A 263 54.18 11.50 -12.31
C GLY A 263 53.31 11.59 -11.04
N LEU A 264 51.99 11.64 -11.18
CA LEU A 264 51.07 11.86 -10.07
C LEU A 264 50.97 10.61 -9.19
N THR A 265 50.70 10.80 -7.89
CA THR A 265 50.46 9.71 -6.95
C THR A 265 48.96 9.55 -6.67
N PRO A 266 48.27 8.54 -7.24
CA PRO A 266 46.85 8.35 -6.98
C PRO A 266 46.57 8.00 -5.52
N LYS A 267 45.70 8.77 -4.86
CA LYS A 267 45.23 8.48 -3.50
C LYS A 267 44.07 7.48 -3.50
N MET A 268 43.16 7.58 -4.49
CA MET A 268 42.04 6.67 -4.66
C MET A 268 41.74 6.42 -6.14
N ARG A 269 41.16 5.25 -6.46
CA ARG A 269 40.65 4.94 -7.80
C ARG A 269 39.12 4.90 -7.77
N MET A 270 38.48 5.58 -8.71
CA MET A 270 37.03 5.56 -8.85
C MET A 270 36.60 4.24 -9.48
N VAL A 271 35.91 3.41 -8.71
CA VAL A 271 35.49 2.06 -9.16
C VAL A 271 34.10 2.08 -9.80
N SER A 272 33.18 2.89 -9.26
CA SER A 272 31.80 3.05 -9.75
C SER A 272 31.09 4.15 -8.98
N PHE A 273 30.09 4.79 -9.58
CA PHE A 273 29.15 5.67 -8.90
C PHE A 273 27.71 5.41 -9.39
N ALA A 274 26.71 5.90 -8.65
CA ALA A 274 25.30 5.83 -9.02
C ALA A 274 24.48 6.88 -8.28
N PHE A 275 23.40 7.34 -8.90
CA PHE A 275 22.36 8.15 -8.26
C PHE A 275 21.08 7.34 -8.12
N ALA A 276 20.35 7.53 -7.03
CA ALA A 276 19.07 6.89 -6.80
C ALA A 276 18.08 7.89 -6.19
N GLY A 277 16.86 7.92 -6.73
CA GLY A 277 15.74 8.63 -6.10
C GLY A 277 15.21 7.87 -4.89
N VAL A 278 14.77 8.62 -3.89
CA VAL A 278 14.12 8.11 -2.67
C VAL A 278 12.81 8.85 -2.46
N GLU A 279 11.87 8.22 -1.75
CA GLU A 279 10.58 8.83 -1.47
C GLU A 279 10.76 10.16 -0.71
N PRO A 280 10.12 11.27 -1.13
CA PRO A 280 10.29 12.59 -0.52
C PRO A 280 10.07 12.63 0.99
N ARG A 281 9.16 11.80 1.51
CA ARG A 281 8.87 11.67 2.95
C ARG A 281 10.02 11.10 3.78
N SER A 282 10.99 10.42 3.14
CA SER A 282 12.09 9.72 3.80
C SER A 282 13.45 10.00 3.17
N TRP A 283 13.62 11.17 2.54
CA TRP A 283 14.82 11.49 1.75
C TRP A 283 16.14 11.38 2.55
N ALA A 284 16.10 11.62 3.86
CA ALA A 284 17.27 11.55 4.73
C ALA A 284 17.74 10.09 5.00
N SER A 285 17.00 9.09 4.50
CA SER A 285 17.38 7.67 4.56
C SER A 285 18.34 7.23 3.44
N ALA A 286 18.64 8.12 2.49
CA ALA A 286 19.61 7.88 1.43
C ALA A 286 21.00 7.62 2.03
N ARG A 287 21.48 6.38 1.97
CA ARG A 287 22.82 6.02 2.47
C ARG A 287 23.89 6.54 1.53
N SER A 288 24.74 7.46 1.99
CA SER A 288 26.01 7.74 1.33
C SER A 288 26.97 6.54 1.52
N PRO A 289 27.48 5.90 0.45
CA PRO A 289 28.42 4.80 0.58
C PRO A 289 29.76 5.28 1.14
N ARG A 290 30.24 4.61 2.20
CA ARG A 290 31.52 4.92 2.87
C ARG A 290 32.70 4.46 1.98
N PRO A 291 33.77 5.26 1.79
CA PRO A 291 35.00 4.80 1.14
C PRO A 291 35.59 3.60 1.92
N ARG A 292 35.97 2.54 1.22
CA ARG A 292 36.65 1.37 1.82
C ARG A 292 38.16 1.51 1.64
N ARG A 293 38.92 1.37 2.73
CA ARG A 293 40.39 1.28 2.70
C ARG A 293 40.83 0.01 1.96
N PRO A 294 41.86 0.03 1.09
CA PRO A 294 42.28 -1.15 0.34
C PRO A 294 43.10 -2.08 1.25
N SER A 295 42.56 -3.26 1.58
CA SER A 295 43.34 -4.35 2.19
C SER A 295 43.67 -5.40 1.12
N ARG A 296 44.96 -5.51 0.80
CA ARG A 296 45.73 -6.55 0.04
C ARG A 296 45.18 -7.04 -1.33
N ARG A 297 46.04 -6.85 -2.35
CA ARG A 297 46.07 -7.29 -3.77
C ARG A 297 44.75 -7.80 -4.41
N PRO A 298 44.26 -7.15 -5.49
CA PRO A 298 43.10 -7.64 -6.24
C PRO A 298 43.51 -8.66 -7.31
N ASP A 299 42.81 -9.79 -7.33
CA ASP A 299 42.86 -10.76 -8.41
C ASP A 299 42.02 -10.25 -9.61
N SER A 300 42.61 -10.24 -10.80
CA SER A 300 42.22 -9.42 -11.96
C SER A 300 40.90 -9.80 -12.66
N ARG A 301 40.16 -10.79 -12.15
CA ARG A 301 38.86 -11.22 -12.72
C ARG A 301 37.63 -10.95 -11.83
N SER A 302 37.81 -10.42 -10.62
CA SER A 302 36.71 -10.33 -9.63
C SER A 302 36.10 -8.93 -9.44
N THR A 303 36.83 -7.86 -9.79
CA THR A 303 36.51 -6.48 -9.40
C THR A 303 35.40 -5.83 -10.25
N THR A 304 35.25 -6.19 -11.52
CA THR A 304 34.14 -5.77 -12.40
C THR A 304 32.78 -6.34 -11.97
N SER A 305 32.77 -7.50 -11.30
CA SER A 305 31.54 -8.14 -10.82
C SER A 305 31.00 -7.53 -9.51
N ALA A 306 31.90 -7.06 -8.64
CA ALA A 306 31.57 -6.54 -7.32
C ALA A 306 31.01 -5.12 -7.37
N SER A 307 31.54 -4.27 -8.26
CA SER A 307 31.08 -2.89 -8.48
C SER A 307 29.76 -2.84 -9.26
N ARG A 308 29.61 -3.65 -10.32
CA ARG A 308 28.31 -3.87 -11.00
C ARG A 308 27.26 -4.43 -10.04
N ARG A 309 27.64 -5.30 -9.08
CA ARG A 309 26.75 -5.76 -7.99
C ARG A 309 26.43 -4.69 -6.96
N ALA A 310 27.32 -3.73 -6.68
CA ALA A 310 27.08 -2.65 -5.72
C ALA A 310 26.15 -1.58 -6.30
N VAL A 311 26.33 -1.18 -7.56
CA VAL A 311 25.43 -0.29 -8.30
C VAL A 311 24.07 -0.94 -8.50
N ARG A 312 24.02 -2.21 -8.96
CA ARG A 312 22.76 -2.98 -9.00
C ARG A 312 22.16 -3.20 -7.61
N ARG A 313 22.94 -3.26 -6.52
CA ARG A 313 22.42 -3.38 -5.15
C ARG A 313 21.91 -2.06 -4.58
N ALA A 314 22.44 -0.90 -4.98
CA ALA A 314 21.91 0.39 -4.57
C ALA A 314 20.56 0.65 -5.25
N SER A 315 20.48 0.42 -6.57
CA SER A 315 19.22 0.48 -7.33
C SER A 315 18.22 -0.61 -6.89
N ARG A 316 18.69 -1.79 -6.45
CA ARG A 316 17.83 -2.86 -5.87
C ARG A 316 17.60 -2.74 -4.35
N ARG A 317 18.24 -1.81 -3.62
CA ARG A 317 18.00 -1.61 -2.17
C ARG A 317 16.90 -0.61 -1.86
N ALA A 318 16.57 0.26 -2.81
CA ALA A 318 15.27 0.94 -2.82
C ALA A 318 14.10 -0.07 -2.96
N LEU A 319 14.40 -1.34 -3.29
CA LEU A 319 13.43 -2.41 -3.55
C LEU A 319 13.91 -3.75 -2.94
N ARG A 320 14.07 -3.86 -1.60
CA ARG A 320 13.87 -5.12 -0.82
C ARG A 320 14.05 -4.96 0.70
N PRO A 321 13.34 -5.77 1.54
CA PRO A 321 13.38 -5.72 3.00
C PRO A 321 14.60 -6.42 3.64
N HIS A 322 14.79 -6.14 4.92
CA HIS A 322 15.86 -6.58 5.81
C HIS A 322 16.14 -8.10 5.78
N ARG A 323 17.43 -8.49 5.83
CA ARG A 323 17.85 -9.86 6.16
C ARG A 323 18.53 -9.89 7.54
N HIS A 324 18.01 -10.76 8.39
CA HIS A 324 18.53 -11.14 9.70
C HIS A 324 19.87 -11.88 9.63
N VAL A 325 20.54 -11.80 10.78
CA VAL A 325 21.82 -12.35 11.22
C VAL A 325 21.91 -13.87 11.02
N ARG A 326 23.10 -14.36 10.62
CA ARG A 326 23.43 -15.80 10.55
C ARG A 326 23.59 -16.35 11.98
N GLY A 327 22.81 -17.37 12.34
CA GLY A 327 23.12 -18.27 13.47
C GLY A 327 24.07 -19.42 13.06
N PRO A 328 24.73 -20.12 14.01
CA PRO A 328 25.79 -21.09 13.75
C PRO A 328 25.27 -22.50 13.41
N ARG A 329 26.15 -23.32 12.80
CA ARG A 329 25.94 -24.72 12.41
C ARG A 329 26.17 -25.71 13.57
N PRO A 330 25.73 -26.98 13.46
CA PRO A 330 25.30 -27.81 14.59
C PRO A 330 26.41 -28.70 15.17
N GLY A 331 26.32 -29.00 16.47
CA GLY A 331 27.17 -29.98 17.12
C GLY A 331 26.68 -30.40 18.50
N ARG A 332 26.35 -31.70 18.61
CA ARG A 332 26.24 -32.58 19.79
C ARG A 332 25.05 -32.43 20.74
N LEU A 333 24.32 -33.55 20.83
CA LEU A 333 23.43 -33.93 21.93
C LEU A 333 24.15 -33.85 23.27
N CYS A 334 23.47 -33.29 24.28
CA CYS A 334 23.42 -33.83 25.64
C CYS A 334 22.06 -33.45 26.25
N HIS A 335 21.29 -34.47 26.63
CA HIS A 335 20.16 -34.35 27.55
C HIS A 335 20.67 -33.84 28.90
N LEU A 336 20.01 -32.85 29.48
CA LEU A 336 19.71 -32.71 30.91
C LEU A 336 18.60 -31.66 31.02
N GLY A 337 17.48 -32.04 31.62
CA GLY A 337 16.28 -31.21 31.74
C GLY A 337 16.35 -30.27 32.94
N GLU A 338 15.80 -29.07 32.76
CA GLU A 338 15.07 -28.34 33.79
C GLU A 338 13.90 -27.59 33.13
N PRO A 339 12.71 -27.55 33.76
CA PRO A 339 11.53 -26.92 33.17
C PRO A 339 11.60 -25.41 33.34
N VAL A 340 11.74 -24.68 32.24
CA VAL A 340 11.49 -23.23 32.23
C VAL A 340 10.00 -23.02 32.49
N LEU A 341 9.67 -22.67 33.73
CA LEU A 341 8.37 -22.16 34.14
C LEU A 341 8.00 -20.99 33.22
N ARG A 342 7.05 -21.22 32.30
CA ARG A 342 6.36 -20.14 31.59
C ARG A 342 5.59 -19.33 32.64
N ARG A 343 6.06 -18.13 32.97
CA ARG A 343 5.24 -17.13 33.65
C ARG A 343 3.99 -16.90 32.79
N LYS A 344 2.80 -17.08 33.37
CA LYS A 344 1.55 -16.58 32.81
C LYS A 344 1.70 -15.05 32.75
N GLU A 345 1.77 -14.47 31.55
CA GLU A 345 1.43 -13.06 31.37
C GLU A 345 -0.08 -12.95 31.58
N GLU A 346 -0.48 -12.54 32.78
CA GLU A 346 -1.84 -12.09 33.04
C GLU A 346 -2.01 -10.74 32.34
N ALA A 347 -3.01 -10.63 31.46
CA ALA A 347 -3.32 -9.38 30.80
C ALA A 347 -3.77 -8.37 31.86
N GLN A 348 -3.02 -7.28 32.03
CA GLN A 348 -3.36 -6.23 32.98
C GLN A 348 -4.68 -5.58 32.54
N VAL A 349 -5.67 -5.56 33.44
CA VAL A 349 -6.97 -4.93 33.18
C VAL A 349 -6.75 -3.45 32.91
N THR A 350 -7.30 -2.95 31.80
CA THR A 350 -7.18 -1.54 31.41
C THR A 350 -8.24 -0.72 32.13
N ASP A 351 -7.81 0.28 32.90
CA ASP A 351 -8.70 1.32 33.43
C ASP A 351 -8.86 2.42 32.37
N TYR A 352 -9.99 2.40 31.67
CA TYR A 352 -10.27 3.39 30.61
C TYR A 352 -10.51 4.80 31.15
N THR A 353 -10.81 4.98 32.45
CA THR A 353 -11.14 6.29 33.02
C THR A 353 -9.92 7.17 33.25
N SER A 354 -8.74 6.58 33.36
CA SER A 354 -7.46 7.29 33.56
C SER A 354 -6.68 7.57 32.27
N ILE A 355 -7.23 7.20 31.11
CA ILE A 355 -6.57 7.36 29.81
C ILE A 355 -6.79 8.78 29.26
N ASP A 356 -5.69 9.43 28.83
CA ASP A 356 -5.74 10.69 28.12
C ASP A 356 -6.01 10.47 26.61
N PHE A 357 -7.22 10.84 26.17
CA PHE A 357 -7.64 10.77 24.77
C PHE A 357 -7.37 12.05 23.98
N THR A 358 -6.79 13.09 24.58
CA THR A 358 -6.48 14.38 23.90
C THR A 358 -5.67 14.20 22.61
N PRO A 359 -4.66 13.30 22.54
CA PRO A 359 -3.92 13.06 21.29
C PRO A 359 -4.80 12.51 20.15
N LEU A 360 -5.85 11.76 20.49
CA LEU A 360 -6.80 11.22 19.52
C LEU A 360 -7.81 12.30 19.07
N ASP A 361 -8.30 13.10 20.02
CA ASP A 361 -9.25 14.18 19.74
C ASP A 361 -8.65 15.28 18.84
N ALA A 362 -7.33 15.49 18.90
CA ALA A 362 -6.60 16.43 18.05
C ALA A 362 -6.58 16.04 16.55
N LEU A 363 -7.01 14.82 16.19
CA LEU A 363 -6.97 14.29 14.81
C LEU A 363 -8.30 14.46 14.05
N THR A 364 -9.27 15.20 14.58
CA THR A 364 -10.69 15.20 14.15
C THR A 364 -11.09 16.25 13.10
N GLY A 365 -10.14 16.96 12.49
CA GLY A 365 -10.43 18.16 11.69
C GLY A 365 -11.40 18.01 10.50
N ASP A 366 -11.52 16.82 9.89
CA ASP A 366 -12.38 16.56 8.72
C ASP A 366 -13.47 15.48 8.99
N GLU A 367 -13.71 15.09 10.25
CA GLU A 367 -14.64 14.00 10.59
C GLU A 367 -16.10 14.38 10.28
N VAL A 368 -16.84 13.48 9.62
CA VAL A 368 -18.31 13.57 9.57
C VAL A 368 -18.86 13.00 10.88
N VAL A 369 -19.10 13.90 11.84
CA VAL A 369 -19.56 13.55 13.18
C VAL A 369 -20.97 12.96 13.13
N THR A 370 -21.17 11.81 13.75
CA THR A 370 -22.50 11.26 14.02
C THR A 370 -22.96 11.77 15.38
N HIS A 371 -24.04 12.55 15.38
CA HIS A 371 -24.61 13.10 16.60
C HIS A 371 -25.47 12.08 17.34
N SER A 372 -25.63 12.31 18.64
CA SER A 372 -26.34 11.41 19.56
C SER A 372 -27.54 12.08 20.26
N PRO A 373 -28.50 12.70 19.55
CA PRO A 373 -29.68 13.30 20.16
C PRO A 373 -30.49 12.30 20.99
N VAL A 374 -30.95 12.75 22.14
CA VAL A 374 -31.73 11.96 23.10
C VAL A 374 -33.17 12.43 23.12
N ARG A 375 -34.10 11.48 23.06
CA ARG A 375 -35.52 11.72 23.32
C ARG A 375 -36.03 10.78 24.40
N ASP A 376 -36.66 11.32 25.42
CA ASP A 376 -37.35 10.51 26.42
C ASP A 376 -38.68 10.00 25.86
N VAL A 377 -38.87 8.69 25.91
CA VAL A 377 -40.10 8.01 25.49
C VAL A 377 -40.74 7.40 26.72
N ARG A 378 -41.95 7.85 27.05
CA ARG A 378 -42.76 7.24 28.11
C ARG A 378 -43.48 6.01 27.57
N LEU A 379 -43.21 4.86 28.17
CA LEU A 379 -43.81 3.58 27.81
C LEU A 379 -45.18 3.40 28.48
N PRO A 380 -46.03 2.48 27.97
CA PRO A 380 -47.34 2.21 28.56
C PRO A 380 -47.31 1.79 30.04
N SER A 381 -46.23 1.14 30.50
CA SER A 381 -46.05 0.79 31.92
C SER A 381 -45.76 1.98 32.84
N GLY A 382 -45.51 3.17 32.28
CA GLY A 382 -45.02 4.35 33.01
C GLY A 382 -43.49 4.45 33.04
N ASN A 383 -42.76 3.40 32.67
CA ASN A 383 -41.30 3.44 32.52
C ASN A 383 -40.89 4.48 31.46
N VAL A 384 -39.72 5.09 31.67
CA VAL A 384 -39.14 6.08 30.74
C VAL A 384 -37.90 5.50 30.09
N VAL A 385 -37.86 5.50 28.76
CA VAL A 385 -36.69 5.09 27.96
C VAL A 385 -36.04 6.33 27.37
N ALA A 386 -34.74 6.53 27.62
CA ALA A 386 -33.95 7.51 26.89
C ALA A 386 -33.54 6.93 25.53
N LEU A 387 -34.18 7.37 24.45
CA LEU A 387 -33.89 6.93 23.09
C LEU A 387 -32.84 7.84 22.43
N VAL A 388 -31.62 7.31 22.28
CA VAL A 388 -30.53 7.91 21.51
C VAL A 388 -30.73 7.56 20.03
N THR A 389 -30.71 8.57 19.15
CA THR A 389 -30.76 8.36 17.70
C THR A 389 -29.43 8.79 17.08
N LEU A 390 -28.65 7.84 16.58
CA LEU A 390 -27.41 8.15 15.86
C LEU A 390 -27.73 8.78 14.51
N ASP A 391 -27.29 10.02 14.29
CA ASP A 391 -27.54 10.74 13.04
C ASP A 391 -26.41 11.72 12.72
N ASN A 392 -25.81 11.58 11.53
CA ASN A 392 -24.80 12.50 11.02
C ASN A 392 -25.36 13.67 10.18
N GLY A 393 -26.69 13.83 10.12
CA GLY A 393 -27.37 14.90 9.38
C GLY A 393 -27.30 14.76 7.86
N ARG A 394 -26.81 13.62 7.33
CA ARG A 394 -26.73 13.32 5.89
C ARG A 394 -27.79 12.29 5.50
N ASP A 395 -28.07 12.17 4.21
CA ASP A 395 -28.99 11.16 3.70
C ASP A 395 -28.46 9.71 3.87
N HIS A 396 -29.26 8.75 3.44
CA HIS A 396 -28.95 7.31 3.53
C HIS A 396 -27.77 6.86 2.65
N THR A 397 -27.23 7.70 1.77
CA THR A 397 -26.05 7.39 0.96
C THR A 397 -24.75 7.59 1.74
N ARG A 398 -24.80 8.37 2.83
CA ARG A 398 -23.67 8.59 3.75
C ARG A 398 -23.97 7.95 5.11
N PRO A 399 -23.45 6.74 5.41
CA PRO A 399 -23.77 6.05 6.65
C PRO A 399 -23.24 6.77 7.89
N ASN A 400 -23.86 6.52 9.04
CA ASN A 400 -23.30 6.88 10.35
C ASN A 400 -21.98 6.14 10.56
N THR A 401 -20.97 6.85 11.02
CA THR A 401 -19.61 6.33 11.26
C THR A 401 -19.14 6.71 12.65
N LEU A 402 -18.33 5.84 13.26
CA LEU A 402 -17.87 5.94 14.64
C LEU A 402 -16.41 6.44 14.67
N GLY A 403 -16.22 7.70 14.31
CA GLY A 403 -14.92 8.37 14.43
C GLY A 403 -14.64 8.87 15.85
N PRO A 404 -13.44 9.42 16.12
CA PRO A 404 -13.09 9.90 17.45
C PRO A 404 -14.02 10.95 18.05
N ALA A 405 -14.42 11.97 17.28
CA ALA A 405 -15.32 13.02 17.76
C ALA A 405 -16.73 12.45 18.00
N THR A 406 -17.18 11.55 17.12
CA THR A 406 -18.43 10.81 17.30
C THR A 406 -18.44 10.01 18.61
N LEU A 407 -17.38 9.24 18.88
CA LEU A 407 -17.26 8.46 20.12
C LEU A 407 -17.15 9.37 21.34
N ALA A 408 -16.46 10.51 21.23
CA ALA A 408 -16.39 11.49 22.31
C ALA A 408 -17.76 12.10 22.64
N GLU A 409 -18.56 12.43 21.62
CA GLU A 409 -19.92 12.94 21.82
C GLU A 409 -20.82 11.86 22.44
N LEU A 410 -20.84 10.66 21.86
CA LEU A 410 -21.63 9.55 22.38
C LEU A 410 -21.25 9.21 23.83
N GLY A 411 -19.96 9.23 24.16
CA GLY A 411 -19.47 9.02 25.52
C GLY A 411 -20.02 10.04 26.52
N ARG A 412 -20.03 11.34 26.17
CA ARG A 412 -20.64 12.38 27.02
C ARG A 412 -22.14 12.15 27.19
N THR A 413 -22.84 11.81 26.11
CA THR A 413 -24.28 11.51 26.17
C THR A 413 -24.55 10.33 27.11
N LEU A 414 -23.82 9.22 26.97
CA LEU A 414 -24.00 8.04 27.81
C LEU A 414 -23.67 8.30 29.28
N GLU A 415 -22.66 9.12 29.58
CA GLU A 415 -22.35 9.52 30.95
C GLU A 415 -23.48 10.36 31.57
N THR A 416 -24.05 11.31 30.83
CA THR A 416 -25.25 12.04 31.27
C THR A 416 -26.43 11.09 31.53
N LEU A 417 -26.66 10.12 30.63
CA LEU A 417 -27.74 9.15 30.81
C LEU A 417 -27.51 8.23 32.02
N LYS A 418 -26.26 7.85 32.30
CA LYS A 418 -25.89 7.09 33.49
C LYS A 418 -26.24 7.84 34.78
N GLN A 419 -25.98 9.15 34.82
CA GLN A 419 -26.35 9.99 35.97
C GLN A 419 -27.87 10.09 36.13
N ARG A 420 -28.61 10.27 35.04
CA ARG A 420 -30.09 10.28 35.04
C ARG A 420 -30.68 8.94 35.49
N ALA A 421 -30.07 7.83 35.08
CA ALA A 421 -30.44 6.50 35.52
C ALA A 421 -30.22 6.31 37.03
N ALA A 422 -29.07 6.76 37.56
CA ALA A 422 -28.79 6.74 38.99
C ALA A 422 -29.76 7.63 39.81
N ALA A 423 -30.26 8.72 39.22
CA ALA A 423 -31.28 9.58 39.79
C ALA A 423 -32.72 9.01 39.69
N GLY A 424 -32.92 7.87 39.01
CA GLY A 424 -34.23 7.25 38.81
C GLY A 424 -35.13 7.97 37.79
N GLU A 425 -34.59 8.89 36.99
CA GLU A 425 -35.36 9.63 35.98
C GLU A 425 -35.72 8.77 34.77
N ILE A 426 -34.84 7.82 34.43
CA ILE A 426 -34.97 6.91 33.31
C ILE A 426 -34.82 5.47 33.79
N HIS A 427 -35.50 4.56 33.10
CA HIS A 427 -35.59 3.14 33.45
C HIS A 427 -34.85 2.25 32.44
N ALA A 428 -34.47 2.80 31.29
CA ALA A 428 -33.65 2.17 30.28
C ALA A 428 -33.04 3.19 29.32
N VAL A 429 -32.00 2.77 28.61
CA VAL A 429 -31.42 3.52 27.49
C VAL A 429 -31.59 2.68 26.21
N ALA A 430 -32.08 3.28 25.14
CA ALA A 430 -32.16 2.64 23.83
C ALA A 430 -31.33 3.41 22.81
N ILE A 431 -30.63 2.70 21.92
CA ILE A 431 -29.89 3.29 20.81
C ILE A 431 -30.50 2.79 19.50
N THR A 432 -30.83 3.71 18.61
CA THR A 432 -31.19 3.44 17.22
C THR A 432 -30.41 4.37 16.30
N GLY A 433 -30.54 4.20 14.98
CA GLY A 433 -29.94 5.12 14.02
C GLY A 433 -30.96 5.84 13.16
N LYS A 434 -30.46 6.74 12.31
CA LYS A 434 -31.25 7.36 11.24
C LYS A 434 -31.80 6.31 10.27
N GLN A 435 -32.67 6.75 9.37
CA GLN A 435 -33.37 5.86 8.44
C GLN A 435 -32.41 4.90 7.71
N TYR A 436 -32.70 3.60 7.78
CA TYR A 436 -31.97 2.49 7.16
C TYR A 436 -30.55 2.20 7.70
N ILE A 437 -30.05 2.95 8.69
CA ILE A 437 -28.64 2.86 9.11
C ILE A 437 -28.51 3.06 10.61
N LEU A 438 -28.04 2.03 11.31
CA LEU A 438 -27.53 2.19 12.68
C LEU A 438 -26.14 2.83 12.64
N ALA A 439 -25.14 2.07 12.17
CA ALA A 439 -23.76 2.53 11.96
C ALA A 439 -22.95 1.55 11.11
N ALA A 440 -21.96 2.06 10.38
CA ALA A 440 -21.07 1.29 9.50
C ALA A 440 -19.67 1.00 10.08
N GLY A 441 -19.45 1.30 11.37
CA GLY A 441 -18.15 1.18 12.04
C GLY A 441 -17.30 2.46 11.95
N ALA A 442 -16.00 2.37 12.25
CA ALA A 442 -15.06 3.50 12.16
C ALA A 442 -14.84 3.93 10.70
N ASP A 443 -14.60 5.23 10.45
CA ASP A 443 -14.14 5.68 9.12
C ASP A 443 -12.69 5.23 8.89
N LEU A 444 -12.55 4.17 8.10
CA LEU A 444 -11.28 3.54 7.78
C LEU A 444 -10.28 4.50 7.10
N SER A 445 -10.78 5.57 6.47
CA SER A 445 -9.95 6.59 5.81
C SER A 445 -9.09 7.36 6.82
N ASP A 446 -9.58 7.53 8.04
CA ASP A 446 -8.88 8.25 9.11
C ASP A 446 -7.99 7.30 9.93
N VAL A 447 -8.43 6.05 10.11
CA VAL A 447 -7.62 5.00 10.74
C VAL A 447 -6.33 4.73 9.95
N ALA A 448 -6.36 4.85 8.61
CA ALA A 448 -5.17 4.69 7.77
C ALA A 448 -4.14 5.84 7.89
N LYS A 449 -4.51 6.98 8.51
CA LYS A 449 -3.66 8.17 8.64
C LYS A 449 -2.99 8.30 10.01
N LEU A 450 -3.16 7.32 10.89
CA LEU A 450 -2.72 7.42 12.28
C LEU A 450 -1.20 7.51 12.39
N PRO A 451 -0.67 8.38 13.27
CA PRO A 451 0.75 8.71 13.30
C PRO A 451 1.60 7.68 14.04
N SER A 452 1.02 6.87 14.94
CA SER A 452 1.76 5.90 15.76
C SER A 452 0.88 4.77 16.32
N LYS A 453 1.53 3.76 16.91
CA LYS A 453 0.86 2.62 17.58
C LYS A 453 0.12 3.06 18.83
N GLU A 454 0.66 4.04 19.56
CA GLU A 454 0.02 4.58 20.76
C GLU A 454 -1.33 5.21 20.42
N VAL A 455 -1.40 6.00 19.35
CA VAL A 455 -2.66 6.60 18.90
C VAL A 455 -3.63 5.54 18.36
N ALA A 456 -3.14 4.52 17.66
CA ALA A 456 -3.98 3.39 17.22
C ALA A 456 -4.60 2.64 18.41
N ARG A 457 -3.86 2.48 19.51
CA ARG A 457 -4.39 1.91 20.76
C ARG A 457 -5.49 2.77 21.36
N LEU A 458 -5.32 4.09 21.36
CA LEU A 458 -6.34 5.02 21.88
C LEU A 458 -7.69 4.87 21.16
N ILE A 459 -7.73 4.50 19.88
CA ILE A 459 -9.00 4.25 19.16
C ILE A 459 -9.73 3.01 19.66
N ALA A 460 -8.99 1.93 19.89
CA ALA A 460 -9.55 0.71 20.47
C ALA A 460 -10.11 1.00 21.86
N GLN A 461 -9.27 1.62 22.70
CA GLN A 461 -9.59 1.96 24.08
C GLN A 461 -10.76 2.94 24.18
N ARG A 462 -10.87 3.92 23.27
CA ARG A 462 -11.99 4.87 23.25
C ARG A 462 -13.30 4.16 22.92
N GLY A 463 -13.30 3.24 21.97
CA GLY A 463 -14.50 2.47 21.64
C GLY A 463 -14.90 1.52 22.77
N HIS A 464 -13.96 0.82 23.41
CA HIS A 464 -14.28 0.02 24.61
C HIS A 464 -14.75 0.88 25.79
N GLN A 465 -14.17 2.06 25.99
CA GLN A 465 -14.62 3.00 27.03
C GLN A 465 -16.08 3.42 26.80
N VAL A 466 -16.40 3.84 25.57
CA VAL A 466 -17.69 4.45 25.25
C VAL A 466 -18.75 3.38 25.00
N ILE A 467 -18.54 2.52 24.01
CA ILE A 467 -19.52 1.51 23.61
C ILE A 467 -19.63 0.42 24.69
N GLY A 468 -18.50 0.06 25.32
CA GLY A 468 -18.48 -0.92 26.41
C GLY A 468 -19.25 -0.49 27.66
N SER A 469 -19.46 0.82 27.87
CA SER A 469 -20.25 1.36 28.97
C SER A 469 -21.75 1.04 28.88
N LEU A 470 -22.24 0.65 27.70
CA LEU A 470 -23.66 0.33 27.50
C LEU A 470 -24.15 -0.80 28.40
N SER A 471 -23.29 -1.73 28.82
CA SER A 471 -23.68 -2.77 29.77
C SER A 471 -23.70 -2.31 31.23
N ASP A 472 -23.15 -1.13 31.53
CA ASP A 472 -22.78 -0.67 32.87
C ASP A 472 -23.44 0.69 33.21
N LEU A 473 -24.57 1.00 32.57
CA LEU A 473 -25.35 2.25 32.76
C LEU A 473 -26.20 2.27 34.04
N GLY A 474 -26.29 1.15 34.78
CA GLY A 474 -27.16 1.00 35.96
C GLY A 474 -28.63 0.67 35.64
N VAL A 475 -29.04 0.83 34.38
CA VAL A 475 -30.34 0.39 33.84
C VAL A 475 -30.13 -0.43 32.55
N PRO A 476 -31.08 -1.27 32.14
CA PRO A 476 -30.96 -2.06 30.91
C PRO A 476 -30.76 -1.19 29.67
N SER A 477 -29.85 -1.60 28.79
CA SER A 477 -29.63 -0.96 27.49
C SER A 477 -30.21 -1.79 26.33
N PHE A 478 -30.75 -1.10 25.33
CA PHE A 478 -31.38 -1.69 24.16
C PHE A 478 -30.72 -1.16 22.88
N ALA A 479 -30.42 -2.05 21.94
CA ALA A 479 -30.06 -1.68 20.58
C ALA A 479 -31.21 -2.00 19.62
N PHE A 480 -31.76 -0.97 19.00
CA PHE A 480 -32.77 -1.06 17.96
C PHE A 480 -32.10 -0.93 16.59
N VAL A 481 -31.63 -2.05 16.05
CA VAL A 481 -30.99 -2.19 14.74
C VAL A 481 -32.02 -2.00 13.62
N ASN A 482 -32.31 -0.74 13.31
CA ASN A 482 -33.28 -0.30 12.30
C ASN A 482 -32.77 -0.39 10.85
N GLY A 483 -31.60 -1.00 10.62
CA GLY A 483 -30.93 -0.93 9.34
C GLY A 483 -29.51 -1.49 9.35
N LEU A 484 -28.65 -0.93 8.50
CA LEU A 484 -27.25 -1.33 8.36
C LEU A 484 -26.49 -1.25 9.70
N ALA A 485 -25.89 -2.37 10.11
CA ALA A 485 -25.05 -2.49 11.30
C ALA A 485 -23.79 -3.30 10.97
N LEU A 486 -22.71 -2.59 10.64
CA LEU A 486 -21.43 -3.20 10.26
C LEU A 486 -20.34 -2.87 11.28
N GLY A 487 -19.54 -3.87 11.60
CA GLY A 487 -18.41 -3.77 12.51
C GLY A 487 -18.77 -3.12 13.83
N GLY A 488 -18.15 -1.97 14.13
CA GLY A 488 -18.49 -1.17 15.31
C GLY A 488 -19.99 -0.87 15.49
N GLY A 489 -20.77 -0.77 14.41
CA GLY A 489 -22.23 -0.63 14.52
C GLY A 489 -22.94 -1.87 15.05
N LEU A 490 -22.45 -3.06 14.70
CA LEU A 490 -22.90 -4.30 15.33
C LEU A 490 -22.33 -4.45 16.75
N GLU A 491 -21.12 -3.94 17.03
CA GLU A 491 -20.54 -3.95 18.37
C GLU A 491 -21.31 -3.04 19.36
N ILE A 492 -21.98 -1.97 18.90
CA ILE A 492 -22.98 -1.24 19.71
C ILE A 492 -24.09 -2.19 20.18
N ALA A 493 -24.62 -3.01 19.27
CA ALA A 493 -25.64 -3.98 19.60
C ALA A 493 -25.11 -5.05 20.55
N LEU A 494 -23.90 -5.58 20.32
CA LEU A 494 -23.30 -6.61 21.18
C LEU A 494 -23.02 -6.13 22.61
N ASN A 495 -22.66 -4.85 22.79
CA ASN A 495 -22.44 -4.26 24.11
C ASN A 495 -23.74 -3.86 24.83
N SER A 496 -24.88 -3.83 24.14
CA SER A 496 -26.18 -3.57 24.74
C SER A 496 -26.74 -4.80 25.47
N THR A 497 -27.57 -4.61 26.50
CA THR A 497 -28.20 -5.71 27.24
C THR A 497 -29.13 -6.53 26.33
N TYR A 498 -29.91 -5.84 25.49
CA TYR A 498 -30.94 -6.40 24.63
C TYR A 498 -30.90 -5.81 23.22
N ARG A 499 -31.30 -6.58 22.20
CA ARG A 499 -31.16 -6.23 20.78
C ARG A 499 -32.40 -6.63 19.99
N THR A 500 -32.88 -5.74 19.15
CA THR A 500 -33.95 -6.02 18.18
C THR A 500 -33.48 -5.66 16.77
N VAL A 501 -34.05 -6.28 15.73
CA VAL A 501 -33.65 -6.03 14.35
C VAL A 501 -34.84 -5.85 13.41
N ASP A 502 -34.73 -4.89 12.49
CA ASP A 502 -35.70 -4.70 11.42
C ASP A 502 -35.57 -5.86 10.41
N ALA A 503 -36.68 -6.51 10.08
CA ALA A 503 -36.73 -7.60 9.11
C ALA A 503 -36.24 -7.22 7.69
N SER A 504 -36.15 -5.92 7.41
CA SER A 504 -35.64 -5.32 6.18
C SER A 504 -34.22 -4.75 6.28
N ALA A 505 -33.54 -4.88 7.43
CA ALA A 505 -32.21 -4.31 7.63
C ALA A 505 -31.22 -4.75 6.54
N ALA A 506 -30.53 -3.78 5.95
CA ALA A 506 -29.81 -3.97 4.69
C ALA A 506 -28.58 -4.89 4.81
N ALA A 507 -27.84 -4.82 5.93
CA ALA A 507 -26.64 -5.64 6.15
C ALA A 507 -26.25 -5.68 7.63
N ILE A 508 -25.87 -6.86 8.11
CA ILE A 508 -25.37 -7.11 9.48
C ILE A 508 -24.10 -7.95 9.39
N ALA A 509 -22.97 -7.47 9.91
CA ALA A 509 -21.71 -8.22 9.88
C ALA A 509 -20.60 -7.64 10.77
N LEU A 510 -19.56 -8.45 11.00
CA LEU A 510 -18.24 -8.05 11.49
C LEU A 510 -17.20 -8.24 10.36
N PRO A 511 -16.96 -7.23 9.50
CA PRO A 511 -16.14 -7.35 8.29
C PRO A 511 -14.62 -7.16 8.52
N GLU A 512 -14.18 -6.93 9.74
CA GLU A 512 -12.84 -6.42 10.08
C GLU A 512 -11.70 -7.30 9.57
N VAL A 513 -11.88 -8.62 9.66
CA VAL A 513 -10.87 -9.59 9.20
C VAL A 513 -10.61 -9.46 7.69
N PHE A 514 -11.66 -9.18 6.90
CA PHE A 514 -11.54 -8.90 5.46
C PHE A 514 -10.78 -7.59 5.19
N LEU A 515 -10.83 -6.64 6.13
CA LEU A 515 -10.16 -5.34 6.06
C LEU A 515 -8.74 -5.36 6.61
N GLY A 516 -8.24 -6.51 7.11
CA GLY A 516 -6.90 -6.62 7.68
C GLY A 516 -6.81 -6.25 9.16
N ILE A 517 -7.94 -6.11 9.86
CA ILE A 517 -8.05 -5.83 11.30
C ILE A 517 -8.95 -6.87 11.99
N ILE A 518 -9.33 -6.64 13.25
CA ILE A 518 -10.20 -7.52 14.04
C ILE A 518 -11.38 -6.72 14.61
N PRO A 519 -12.52 -7.37 14.93
CA PRO A 519 -13.58 -6.72 15.73
C PRO A 519 -12.98 -6.23 17.04
N GLY A 520 -12.97 -4.92 17.22
CA GLY A 520 -12.06 -4.24 18.15
C GLY A 520 -12.72 -3.48 19.28
N TRP A 521 -14.05 -3.49 19.36
CA TRP A 521 -14.83 -2.84 20.42
C TRP A 521 -15.72 -3.84 21.17
N GLY A 522 -15.20 -5.05 21.35
CA GLY A 522 -15.77 -6.13 22.15
C GLY A 522 -16.27 -7.32 21.35
N GLY A 523 -16.31 -7.24 20.03
CA GLY A 523 -16.87 -8.28 19.17
C GLY A 523 -16.16 -9.63 19.27
N ALA A 524 -14.83 -9.65 19.50
CA ALA A 524 -14.08 -10.90 19.61
C ALA A 524 -14.29 -11.60 20.97
N TYR A 525 -14.66 -10.86 22.03
CA TYR A 525 -15.06 -11.45 23.31
C TYR A 525 -16.56 -11.70 23.41
N LEU A 526 -17.41 -10.73 23.10
CA LEU A 526 -18.86 -10.77 23.36
C LEU A 526 -19.59 -11.76 22.46
N LEU A 527 -19.29 -11.77 21.16
CA LEU A 527 -20.00 -12.62 20.20
C LEU A 527 -19.86 -14.11 20.50
N PRO A 528 -18.66 -14.71 20.68
CA PRO A 528 -18.56 -16.15 20.97
C PRO A 528 -19.15 -16.51 22.34
N ASN A 529 -19.22 -15.56 23.27
CA ASN A 529 -19.89 -15.73 24.56
C ASN A 529 -21.42 -15.52 24.48
N LEU A 530 -21.95 -15.01 23.37
CA LEU A 530 -23.39 -14.82 23.14
C LEU A 530 -23.99 -15.95 22.29
N ILE A 531 -23.31 -16.34 21.20
CA ILE A 531 -23.85 -17.27 20.20
C ILE A 531 -23.05 -18.57 20.07
N GLY A 532 -22.07 -18.78 20.94
CA GLY A 532 -21.17 -19.93 20.88
C GLY A 532 -20.08 -19.78 19.80
N ILE A 533 -19.00 -20.53 19.98
CA ILE A 533 -17.77 -20.40 19.18
C ILE A 533 -17.94 -20.75 17.71
N GLU A 534 -18.72 -21.78 17.36
CA GLU A 534 -18.89 -22.20 15.96
C GLU A 534 -19.59 -21.13 15.13
N ASN A 535 -20.66 -20.55 15.68
CA ASN A 535 -21.39 -19.45 15.05
C ASN A 535 -20.52 -18.19 14.98
N ALA A 536 -19.78 -17.86 16.04
CA ALA A 536 -18.88 -16.72 16.04
C ALA A 536 -17.75 -16.86 15.00
N LEU A 537 -17.20 -18.07 14.81
CA LEU A 537 -16.24 -18.35 13.74
C LEU A 537 -16.85 -18.16 12.35
N GLU A 538 -18.11 -18.53 12.14
CA GLU A 538 -18.78 -18.27 10.86
C GLU A 538 -18.91 -16.76 10.61
N VAL A 539 -19.26 -15.97 11.64
CA VAL A 539 -19.47 -14.51 11.52
C VAL A 539 -18.17 -13.72 11.39
N VAL A 540 -17.15 -14.02 12.20
CA VAL A 540 -15.88 -13.24 12.28
C VAL A 540 -14.83 -13.72 11.28
N ILE A 541 -14.86 -15.00 10.88
CA ILE A 541 -13.81 -15.58 10.02
C ILE A 541 -14.39 -16.02 8.68
N SER A 542 -15.31 -16.99 8.67
CA SER A 542 -15.75 -17.61 7.41
C SER A 542 -16.47 -16.64 6.48
N ASN A 543 -17.38 -15.82 7.00
CA ASN A 543 -18.16 -14.85 6.22
C ASN A 543 -17.27 -13.75 5.61
N PRO A 544 -16.38 -13.09 6.39
CA PRO A 544 -15.38 -12.17 5.85
C PRO A 544 -14.53 -12.78 4.73
N LEU A 545 -14.06 -14.02 4.88
CA LEU A 545 -13.25 -14.71 3.87
C LEU A 545 -14.07 -15.15 2.63
N LYS A 546 -15.39 -15.28 2.73
CA LYS A 546 -16.29 -15.56 1.61
C LYS A 546 -16.75 -14.25 0.94
N GLN A 547 -15.78 -13.41 0.54
CA GLN A 547 -16.01 -12.10 -0.09
C GLN A 547 -16.87 -11.15 0.77
N ASN A 548 -16.55 -11.07 2.08
CA ASN A 548 -17.24 -10.20 3.02
C ASN A 548 -18.76 -10.41 3.05
N ARG A 549 -19.19 -11.68 3.17
CA ARG A 549 -20.61 -12.04 3.16
C ARG A 549 -21.34 -11.45 4.37
N MET A 550 -22.39 -10.69 4.11
CA MET A 550 -23.25 -10.12 5.15
C MET A 550 -24.36 -11.09 5.57
N LEU A 551 -24.80 -11.00 6.83
CA LEU A 551 -25.97 -11.71 7.35
C LEU A 551 -27.25 -10.97 6.93
N LYS A 552 -28.29 -11.74 6.62
CA LYS A 552 -29.66 -11.24 6.56
C LYS A 552 -30.25 -11.08 7.98
N PRO A 553 -31.26 -10.24 8.19
CA PRO A 553 -31.87 -10.02 9.52
C PRO A 553 -32.34 -11.33 10.18
N GLN A 554 -33.04 -12.18 9.43
CA GLN A 554 -33.49 -13.48 9.92
C GLN A 554 -32.31 -14.36 10.38
N GLN A 555 -31.19 -14.34 9.65
CA GLN A 555 -30.01 -15.13 10.03
C GLN A 555 -29.38 -14.60 11.32
N ALA A 556 -29.32 -13.27 11.51
CA ALA A 556 -28.82 -12.68 12.74
C ALA A 556 -29.70 -13.04 13.95
N PHE A 557 -31.02 -13.08 13.77
CA PHE A 557 -31.97 -13.56 14.77
C PHE A 557 -31.81 -15.06 15.05
N ASP A 558 -31.74 -15.90 14.01
CA ASP A 558 -31.60 -17.35 14.13
C ASP A 558 -30.29 -17.76 14.83
N LEU A 559 -29.21 -17.01 14.61
CA LEU A 559 -27.93 -17.20 15.30
C LEU A 559 -27.96 -16.75 16.77
N GLY A 560 -28.97 -15.98 17.19
CA GLY A 560 -29.06 -15.41 18.55
C GLY A 560 -28.24 -14.13 18.75
N ILE A 561 -27.85 -13.47 17.66
CA ILE A 561 -27.22 -12.13 17.73
C ILE A 561 -28.28 -11.08 18.11
N MET A 562 -29.50 -11.26 17.60
CA MET A 562 -30.65 -10.40 17.88
C MET A 562 -31.67 -11.17 18.73
N ASP A 563 -32.27 -10.51 19.72
CA ASP A 563 -33.22 -11.12 20.65
C ASP A 563 -34.67 -11.09 20.12
N ALA A 564 -34.99 -10.15 19.22
CA ALA A 564 -36.28 -10.08 18.52
C ALA A 564 -36.14 -9.49 17.11
N ILE A 565 -37.09 -9.81 16.24
CA ILE A 565 -37.19 -9.32 14.87
C ILE A 565 -38.60 -8.79 14.60
N PHE A 566 -38.71 -7.62 13.98
CA PHE A 566 -40.01 -6.98 13.69
C PHE A 566 -40.09 -6.44 12.25
N PRO A 567 -41.30 -6.30 11.67
CA PRO A 567 -41.49 -5.73 10.34
C PRO A 567 -41.10 -4.25 10.27
N ALA A 568 -40.59 -3.81 9.11
CA ALA A 568 -40.11 -2.45 8.89
C ALA A 568 -41.16 -1.35 9.18
N ALA A 569 -42.43 -1.61 8.87
CA ALA A 569 -43.50 -0.62 8.97
C ALA A 569 -43.79 -0.15 10.41
N SER A 570 -43.61 -1.05 11.40
CA SER A 570 -43.89 -0.80 12.82
C SER A 570 -42.66 -0.99 13.70
N TYR A 571 -41.47 -1.10 13.11
CA TYR A 571 -40.26 -1.56 13.78
C TYR A 571 -39.96 -0.85 15.10
N LEU A 572 -39.88 0.49 15.09
CA LEU A 572 -39.56 1.26 16.30
C LEU A 572 -40.62 1.11 17.39
N GLU A 573 -41.91 1.13 17.02
CA GLU A 573 -43.02 0.98 17.95
C GLU A 573 -43.02 -0.39 18.61
N ASP A 574 -42.78 -1.45 17.83
CA ASP A 574 -42.72 -2.81 18.33
C ASP A 574 -41.47 -3.08 19.16
N SER A 575 -40.33 -2.49 18.81
CA SER A 575 -39.12 -2.51 19.63
C SER A 575 -39.33 -1.82 20.99
N LEU A 576 -40.03 -0.69 21.03
CA LEU A 576 -40.38 -0.01 22.29
C LEU A 576 -41.38 -0.81 23.12
N ARG A 577 -42.40 -1.39 22.49
CA ARG A 577 -43.38 -2.27 23.14
C ARG A 577 -42.72 -3.51 23.72
N TRP A 578 -41.78 -4.10 22.99
CA TRP A 578 -40.99 -5.23 23.43
C TRP A 578 -40.08 -4.86 24.60
N ALA A 579 -39.40 -3.72 24.54
CA ALA A 579 -38.58 -3.20 25.64
C ALA A 579 -39.42 -2.99 26.91
N ASP A 580 -40.64 -2.45 26.78
CA ASP A 580 -41.60 -2.35 27.89
C ASP A 580 -41.94 -3.70 28.51
N GLY A 581 -42.17 -4.72 27.66
CA GLY A 581 -42.36 -6.09 28.08
C GLY A 581 -41.17 -6.66 28.86
N VAL A 582 -39.95 -6.37 28.41
CA VAL A 582 -38.72 -6.79 29.08
C VAL A 582 -38.55 -6.10 30.45
N LEU A 583 -38.74 -4.78 30.51
CA LEU A 583 -38.61 -4.01 31.76
C LEU A 583 -39.65 -4.41 32.81
N THR A 584 -40.85 -4.80 32.38
CA THR A 584 -41.91 -5.27 33.27
C THR A 584 -41.82 -6.76 33.60
N GLY A 585 -40.83 -7.49 33.05
CA GLY A 585 -40.67 -8.93 33.23
C GLY A 585 -41.69 -9.80 32.49
N ARG A 586 -42.59 -9.19 31.69
CA ARG A 586 -43.55 -9.91 30.83
C ARG A 586 -42.84 -10.68 29.70
N VAL A 587 -41.72 -10.15 29.24
CA VAL A 587 -40.88 -10.78 28.21
C VAL A 587 -39.57 -11.19 28.85
N ARG A 588 -39.29 -12.49 28.82
CA ARG A 588 -38.00 -13.05 29.23
C ARG A 588 -37.21 -13.46 28.00
N VAL A 589 -35.98 -12.94 27.88
CA VAL A 589 -35.11 -13.25 26.75
C VAL A 589 -34.31 -14.51 27.03
N GLU A 590 -34.39 -15.49 26.13
CA GLU A 590 -33.63 -16.74 26.20
C GLU A 590 -32.49 -16.73 25.18
N ARG A 591 -31.25 -16.89 25.65
CA ARG A 591 -30.05 -16.95 24.81
C ARG A 591 -29.69 -18.39 24.51
N LYS A 592 -30.42 -18.98 23.55
CA LYS A 592 -30.33 -20.42 23.21
C LYS A 592 -28.92 -20.94 22.89
N ASN A 593 -28.04 -20.07 22.39
CA ASN A 593 -26.69 -20.43 21.93
C ASN A 593 -25.58 -19.98 22.89
N GLU A 594 -25.93 -19.48 24.09
CA GLU A 594 -24.95 -19.07 25.08
C GLU A 594 -24.18 -20.31 25.59
N PRO A 595 -22.84 -20.33 25.48
CA PRO A 595 -22.06 -21.56 25.69
C PRO A 595 -21.95 -21.90 27.17
N ASN A 596 -22.40 -23.11 27.53
CA ASN A 596 -22.27 -23.62 28.88
C ASN A 596 -20.83 -24.13 29.17
N LYS A 597 -20.55 -24.47 30.44
CA LYS A 597 -19.21 -24.93 30.87
C LYS A 597 -18.70 -26.16 30.09
N LEU A 598 -19.58 -27.11 29.77
CA LEU A 598 -19.20 -28.32 29.04
C LEU A 598 -18.83 -27.99 27.59
N GLU A 599 -19.60 -27.14 26.92
CA GLU A 599 -19.32 -26.70 25.55
C GLU A 599 -17.99 -25.95 25.43
N ARG A 600 -17.67 -25.08 26.41
CA ARG A 600 -16.37 -24.40 26.50
C ARG A 600 -15.19 -25.37 26.61
N LEU A 601 -15.35 -26.48 27.33
CA LEU A 601 -14.29 -27.47 27.54
C LEU A 601 -14.13 -28.42 26.35
N THR A 602 -15.24 -28.79 25.68
CA THR A 602 -15.26 -29.87 24.69
C THR A 602 -15.33 -29.40 23.25
N LYS A 603 -16.27 -28.50 22.92
CA LYS A 603 -16.50 -28.02 21.56
C LYS A 603 -15.50 -26.94 21.15
N TRP A 604 -15.16 -26.03 22.08
CA TRP A 604 -14.32 -24.86 21.77
C TRP A 604 -12.94 -25.20 21.21
N PRO A 605 -12.13 -26.08 21.82
CA PRO A 605 -10.80 -26.39 21.30
C PRO A 605 -10.86 -27.06 19.92
N ILE A 606 -11.88 -27.89 19.68
CA ILE A 606 -12.09 -28.58 18.41
C ILE A 606 -12.45 -27.58 17.31
N ALA A 607 -13.40 -26.68 17.58
CA ALA A 607 -13.82 -25.64 16.63
C ALA A 607 -12.65 -24.72 16.24
N ILE A 608 -11.85 -24.27 17.22
CA ILE A 608 -10.64 -23.45 16.96
C ILE A 608 -9.62 -24.21 16.10
N LYS A 609 -9.36 -25.50 16.41
CA LYS A 609 -8.42 -26.32 15.65
C LYS A 609 -8.87 -26.50 14.20
N MET A 610 -10.15 -26.81 13.98
CA MET A 610 -10.72 -26.94 12.63
C MET A 610 -10.67 -25.62 11.86
N ALA A 611 -11.00 -24.50 12.51
CA ALA A 611 -10.90 -23.18 11.91
C ALA A 611 -9.47 -22.82 11.52
N ARG A 612 -8.47 -23.14 12.36
CA ARG A 612 -7.06 -22.94 12.04
C ARG A 612 -6.63 -23.71 10.80
N GLY A 613 -6.99 -25.00 10.72
CA GLY A 613 -6.70 -25.82 9.54
C GLY A 613 -7.39 -25.32 8.27
N MET A 614 -8.64 -24.82 8.41
CA MET A 614 -9.38 -24.21 7.31
C MET A 614 -8.72 -22.92 6.81
N LEU A 615 -8.21 -22.07 7.72
CA LEU A 615 -7.45 -20.86 7.37
C LEU A 615 -6.16 -21.22 6.60
N GLU A 616 -5.35 -22.13 7.15
CA GLU A 616 -4.09 -22.55 6.53
C GLU A 616 -4.31 -23.12 5.12
N SER A 617 -5.37 -23.90 4.95
CA SER A 617 -5.78 -24.48 3.66
C SER A 617 -6.22 -23.41 2.64
N LYS A 618 -7.00 -22.40 3.07
CA LYS A 618 -7.61 -21.44 2.14
C LYS A 618 -6.74 -20.24 1.81
N ILE A 619 -6.05 -19.68 2.80
CA ILE A 619 -5.36 -18.38 2.67
C ILE A 619 -3.87 -18.46 3.02
N GLY A 620 -3.38 -19.65 3.37
CA GLY A 620 -2.02 -19.82 3.87
C GLY A 620 -1.79 -19.07 5.18
N THR A 621 -0.54 -18.87 5.57
CA THR A 621 -0.16 -18.31 6.88
C THR A 621 0.28 -16.85 6.84
N VAL A 622 0.21 -16.20 5.67
CA VAL A 622 0.70 -14.84 5.47
C VAL A 622 -0.27 -13.78 6.04
N PRO A 623 -1.59 -13.81 5.76
CA PRO A 623 -2.51 -12.81 6.29
C PRO A 623 -2.61 -12.89 7.81
N ARG A 624 -2.34 -11.80 8.54
CA ARG A 624 -2.26 -11.82 10.01
C ARG A 624 -3.62 -11.73 10.70
N SER A 625 -4.51 -10.85 10.23
CA SER A 625 -5.78 -10.56 10.91
C SER A 625 -6.66 -11.78 11.19
N PRO A 626 -6.82 -12.79 10.31
CA PRO A 626 -7.68 -13.94 10.59
C PRO A 626 -7.12 -14.82 11.71
N TYR A 627 -5.79 -14.95 11.80
CA TYR A 627 -5.15 -15.72 12.87
C TYR A 627 -5.18 -14.97 14.19
N VAL A 628 -5.00 -13.65 14.19
CA VAL A 628 -5.14 -12.83 15.39
C VAL A 628 -6.58 -12.88 15.93
N ALA A 629 -7.58 -12.75 15.05
CA ALA A 629 -8.99 -12.94 15.43
C ALA A 629 -9.23 -14.34 16.00
N LEU A 630 -8.69 -15.39 15.37
CA LEU A 630 -8.84 -16.75 15.86
C LEU A 630 -8.22 -16.95 17.25
N ASP A 631 -7.07 -16.34 17.52
CA ASP A 631 -6.40 -16.39 18.82
C ASP A 631 -7.21 -15.66 19.90
N LEU A 632 -7.83 -14.52 19.56
CA LEU A 632 -8.74 -13.80 20.47
C LEU A 632 -10.00 -14.62 20.77
N LEU A 633 -10.61 -15.22 19.74
CA LEU A 633 -11.76 -16.12 19.89
C LEU A 633 -11.43 -17.37 20.73
N ASP A 634 -10.22 -17.94 20.63
CA ASP A 634 -9.81 -19.04 21.52
C ASP A 634 -9.70 -18.57 22.98
N LYS A 635 -9.12 -17.39 23.19
CA LYS A 635 -8.96 -16.81 24.54
C LYS A 635 -10.30 -16.41 25.16
N ALA A 636 -11.32 -16.07 24.36
CA ALA A 636 -12.65 -15.67 24.83
C ALA A 636 -13.41 -16.77 25.60
N LYS A 637 -12.94 -18.03 25.58
CA LYS A 637 -13.54 -19.13 26.38
C LYS A 637 -13.40 -18.93 27.89
N SER A 638 -12.47 -18.09 28.34
CA SER A 638 -12.13 -17.86 29.74
C SER A 638 -11.67 -16.43 29.99
N GLY A 639 -11.66 -16.00 31.25
CA GLY A 639 -11.29 -14.63 31.62
C GLY A 639 -12.47 -13.65 31.59
N THR A 640 -12.23 -12.44 32.05
CA THR A 640 -13.26 -11.40 32.20
C THR A 640 -13.47 -10.60 30.92
N LYS A 641 -14.60 -9.89 30.81
CA LYS A 641 -14.88 -8.92 29.73
C LYS A 641 -13.74 -7.92 29.60
N ALA A 642 -13.26 -7.38 30.72
CA ALA A 642 -12.20 -6.39 30.75
C ALA A 642 -10.86 -6.94 30.23
N GLU A 643 -10.50 -8.18 30.58
CA GLU A 643 -9.32 -8.85 29.99
C GLU A 643 -9.49 -9.14 28.49
N GLY A 644 -10.70 -9.47 28.05
CA GLY A 644 -11.02 -9.66 26.63
C GLY A 644 -10.77 -8.38 25.84
N PHE A 645 -11.29 -7.26 26.33
CA PHE A 645 -11.15 -5.95 25.70
C PHE A 645 -9.68 -5.49 25.67
N ALA A 646 -8.94 -5.64 26.78
CA ALA A 646 -7.52 -5.32 26.81
C ALA A 646 -6.68 -6.13 25.79
N ARG A 647 -7.07 -7.38 25.50
CA ARG A 647 -6.43 -8.18 24.44
C ARG A 647 -6.78 -7.67 23.03
N GLU A 648 -8.02 -7.22 22.84
CA GLU A 648 -8.45 -6.59 21.58
C GLU A 648 -7.71 -5.27 21.34
N ASP A 649 -7.52 -4.43 22.38
CA ASP A 649 -6.76 -3.17 22.31
C ASP A 649 -5.35 -3.36 21.73
N GLU A 650 -4.59 -4.28 22.32
CA GLU A 650 -3.22 -4.56 21.88
C GLU A 650 -3.19 -5.16 20.48
N ALA A 651 -4.11 -6.10 20.18
CA ALA A 651 -4.20 -6.74 18.88
C ALA A 651 -4.56 -5.74 17.77
N LEU A 652 -5.50 -4.83 18.03
CA LEU A 652 -5.92 -3.83 17.07
C LEU A 652 -4.81 -2.80 16.82
N ALA A 653 -4.12 -2.34 17.88
CA ALA A 653 -2.98 -1.43 17.75
C ALA A 653 -1.85 -2.03 16.90
N ASP A 654 -1.54 -3.32 17.09
CA ASP A 654 -0.54 -4.05 16.31
C ASP A 654 -0.92 -4.23 14.84
N LEU A 655 -2.21 -4.45 14.55
CA LEU A 655 -2.68 -4.67 13.19
C LEU A 655 -2.77 -3.36 12.41
N ILE A 656 -3.36 -2.31 13.00
CA ILE A 656 -3.52 -0.99 12.37
C ILE A 656 -2.17 -0.41 11.95
N THR A 657 -1.12 -0.60 12.77
CA THR A 657 0.22 -0.08 12.47
C THR A 657 1.05 -0.98 11.54
N GLY A 658 0.54 -2.13 11.15
CA GLY A 658 1.24 -3.06 10.26
C GLY A 658 1.02 -2.76 8.77
N ASP A 659 2.04 -3.07 7.95
CA ASP A 659 1.99 -2.92 6.48
C ASP A 659 0.77 -3.61 5.83
N GLN A 660 0.28 -4.70 6.42
CA GLN A 660 -0.87 -5.44 5.88
C GLN A 660 -2.18 -4.65 5.98
N PHE A 661 -2.39 -3.85 7.03
CA PHE A 661 -3.59 -3.02 7.12
C PHE A 661 -3.56 -1.92 6.06
N ALA A 662 -2.43 -1.24 5.90
CA ALA A 662 -2.25 -0.23 4.85
C ALA A 662 -2.47 -0.83 3.44
N ALA A 663 -1.92 -2.02 3.17
CA ALA A 663 -2.13 -2.73 1.91
C ALA A 663 -3.60 -3.13 1.70
N SER A 664 -4.28 -3.59 2.74
CA SER A 664 -5.71 -3.92 2.70
C SER A 664 -6.58 -2.70 2.46
N MET A 665 -6.27 -1.54 3.06
CA MET A 665 -6.99 -0.29 2.82
C MET A 665 -6.81 0.21 1.39
N TYR A 666 -5.58 0.15 0.87
CA TYR A 666 -5.31 0.43 -0.53
C TYR A 666 -6.11 -0.51 -1.45
N ALA A 667 -6.07 -1.83 -1.20
CA ALA A 667 -6.81 -2.80 -1.98
C ALA A 667 -8.33 -2.57 -1.91
N PHE A 668 -8.86 -2.29 -0.72
CA PHE A 668 -10.27 -1.97 -0.50
C PHE A 668 -10.70 -0.74 -1.30
N ASP A 669 -9.92 0.34 -1.28
CA ASP A 669 -10.20 1.54 -2.07
C ASP A 669 -10.27 1.24 -3.58
N LEU A 670 -9.30 0.45 -4.09
CA LEU A 670 -9.31 0.02 -5.48
C LEU A 670 -10.53 -0.83 -5.83
N VAL A 671 -10.82 -1.88 -5.04
CA VAL A 671 -11.86 -2.86 -5.39
C VAL A 671 -13.28 -2.42 -5.02
N GLN A 672 -13.45 -1.42 -4.16
CA GLN A 672 -14.76 -0.90 -3.77
C GLN A 672 -15.05 0.48 -4.35
N LYS A 673 -14.13 1.45 -4.21
CA LYS A 673 -14.38 2.83 -4.68
C LYS A 673 -14.07 2.97 -6.17
N ARG A 674 -12.88 2.56 -6.60
CA ARG A 674 -12.50 2.65 -8.03
C ARG A 674 -13.25 1.67 -8.90
N ALA A 675 -13.60 0.48 -8.40
CA ALA A 675 -14.47 -0.43 -9.16
C ALA A 675 -15.86 0.17 -9.47
N LYS A 676 -16.43 0.98 -8.55
CA LYS A 676 -17.71 1.67 -8.76
C LYS A 676 -17.59 2.89 -9.68
N ARG A 677 -16.40 3.50 -9.76
CA ARG A 677 -16.07 4.65 -10.60
C ARG A 677 -14.74 4.37 -11.33
N PRO A 678 -14.76 3.53 -12.39
CA PRO A 678 -13.54 3.12 -13.08
C PRO A 678 -12.82 4.34 -13.64
N VAL A 679 -11.51 4.42 -13.41
CA VAL A 679 -10.69 5.54 -13.89
C VAL A 679 -10.63 5.49 -15.42
N GLY A 680 -10.91 6.62 -16.08
CA GLY A 680 -10.90 6.72 -17.53
C GLY A 680 -12.16 6.19 -18.23
N ALA A 681 -13.16 5.68 -17.49
CA ALA A 681 -14.46 5.37 -18.08
C ALA A 681 -15.16 6.69 -18.52
N PRO A 682 -15.71 6.77 -19.74
CA PRO A 682 -16.49 7.92 -20.18
C PRO A 682 -17.79 8.09 -19.38
N ASP A 683 -18.50 9.20 -19.60
CA ASP A 683 -19.78 9.44 -18.93
C ASP A 683 -20.77 8.30 -19.25
N LYS A 684 -21.45 7.78 -18.22
CA LYS A 684 -22.51 6.77 -18.34
C LYS A 684 -23.66 7.23 -19.24
N ALA A 685 -23.86 8.54 -19.41
CA ALA A 685 -24.88 9.10 -20.29
C ALA A 685 -24.63 8.79 -21.77
N LEU A 686 -23.38 8.49 -22.14
CA LEU A 686 -23.01 8.06 -23.50
C LEU A 686 -23.30 6.58 -23.77
N ALA A 687 -23.59 5.79 -22.72
CA ALA A 687 -23.83 4.37 -22.86
C ALA A 687 -25.16 4.09 -23.55
N LYS A 688 -25.14 3.17 -24.51
CA LYS A 688 -26.34 2.68 -25.17
C LYS A 688 -27.03 1.63 -24.29
N LYS A 689 -28.36 1.62 -24.37
CA LYS A 689 -29.16 0.62 -23.67
C LYS A 689 -29.03 -0.72 -24.39
N VAL A 690 -28.50 -1.72 -23.71
CA VAL A 690 -28.44 -3.10 -24.24
C VAL A 690 -29.75 -3.81 -23.88
N THR A 691 -30.51 -4.18 -24.92
CA THR A 691 -31.80 -4.87 -24.85
C THR A 691 -31.76 -6.27 -25.43
N LYS A 692 -30.76 -6.60 -26.26
CA LYS A 692 -30.47 -7.96 -26.76
C LYS A 692 -28.96 -8.18 -26.93
N VAL A 693 -28.49 -9.37 -26.59
CA VAL A 693 -27.06 -9.75 -26.66
C VAL A 693 -26.84 -10.90 -27.63
N GLY A 694 -25.89 -10.72 -28.55
CA GLY A 694 -25.39 -11.78 -29.43
C GLY A 694 -24.09 -12.41 -28.90
N VAL A 695 -23.99 -13.73 -28.98
CA VAL A 695 -22.82 -14.49 -28.57
C VAL A 695 -22.33 -15.36 -29.72
N ILE A 696 -21.09 -15.13 -30.15
CA ILE A 696 -20.46 -15.91 -31.23
C ILE A 696 -19.49 -16.93 -30.63
N GLY A 697 -19.78 -18.20 -30.88
CA GLY A 697 -19.20 -19.37 -30.23
C GLY A 697 -20.20 -20.01 -29.26
N ALA A 698 -20.22 -21.33 -29.17
CA ALA A 698 -21.04 -22.12 -28.23
C ALA A 698 -20.19 -22.94 -27.25
N GLY A 699 -18.89 -22.65 -27.16
CA GLY A 699 -17.95 -23.30 -26.26
C GLY A 699 -18.15 -22.97 -24.78
N LEU A 700 -17.19 -23.41 -23.96
CA LEU A 700 -17.22 -23.25 -22.50
C LEU A 700 -17.35 -21.79 -22.04
N MET A 701 -16.50 -20.89 -22.58
CA MET A 701 -16.52 -19.47 -22.21
C MET A 701 -17.83 -18.81 -22.63
N ALA A 702 -18.24 -19.03 -23.88
CA ALA A 702 -19.47 -18.49 -24.44
C ALA A 702 -20.70 -18.85 -23.63
N SER A 703 -20.85 -20.12 -23.28
CA SER A 703 -21.97 -20.60 -22.47
C SER A 703 -21.96 -19.96 -21.07
N GLN A 704 -20.78 -19.77 -20.46
CA GLN A 704 -20.69 -19.18 -19.13
C GLN A 704 -21.06 -17.68 -19.09
N PHE A 705 -20.58 -16.87 -20.05
CA PHE A 705 -20.98 -15.46 -20.07
C PHE A 705 -22.41 -15.28 -20.60
N ALA A 706 -22.91 -16.12 -21.51
CA ALA A 706 -24.31 -16.11 -21.93
C ALA A 706 -25.26 -16.35 -20.73
N LEU A 707 -24.92 -17.33 -19.88
CA LEU A 707 -25.61 -17.56 -18.61
C LEU A 707 -25.53 -16.34 -17.68
N LEU A 708 -24.41 -15.63 -17.66
CA LEU A 708 -24.26 -14.43 -16.84
C LEU A 708 -25.12 -13.27 -17.38
N PHE A 709 -25.10 -13.02 -18.69
CA PHE A 709 -25.92 -12.01 -19.37
C PHE A 709 -27.40 -12.21 -19.07
N VAL A 710 -27.93 -13.42 -19.31
CA VAL A 710 -29.36 -13.69 -19.10
C VAL A 710 -29.76 -13.52 -17.63
N ARG A 711 -28.92 -13.95 -16.68
CA ARG A 711 -29.23 -13.85 -15.24
C ARG A 711 -29.16 -12.44 -14.69
N LYS A 712 -28.25 -11.61 -15.22
CA LYS A 712 -27.92 -10.30 -14.64
C LYS A 712 -28.59 -9.16 -15.37
N LEU A 713 -28.60 -9.18 -16.70
CA LEU A 713 -29.27 -8.17 -17.51
C LEU A 713 -30.74 -8.51 -17.79
N ARG A 714 -31.11 -9.80 -17.74
CA ARG A 714 -32.48 -10.29 -18.03
C ARG A 714 -32.98 -9.85 -19.41
N VAL A 715 -32.08 -9.88 -20.39
CA VAL A 715 -32.33 -9.60 -21.80
C VAL A 715 -32.23 -10.89 -22.62
N PRO A 716 -32.86 -10.97 -23.81
CA PRO A 716 -32.66 -12.08 -24.72
C PRO A 716 -31.19 -12.23 -25.11
N VAL A 717 -30.71 -13.48 -25.12
CA VAL A 717 -29.35 -13.85 -25.51
C VAL A 717 -29.44 -14.85 -26.66
N ILE A 718 -28.87 -14.48 -27.80
CA ILE A 718 -28.74 -15.35 -28.97
C ILE A 718 -27.32 -15.91 -29.07
N ILE A 719 -27.18 -17.22 -29.26
CA ILE A 719 -25.89 -17.91 -29.37
C ILE A 719 -25.74 -18.62 -30.71
N THR A 720 -24.55 -18.57 -31.31
CA THR A 720 -24.26 -19.21 -32.59
C THR A 720 -22.89 -19.91 -32.61
N ASP A 721 -22.71 -20.90 -33.47
CA ASP A 721 -21.44 -21.60 -33.75
C ASP A 721 -21.48 -22.15 -35.19
N LEU A 722 -20.47 -22.92 -35.59
CA LEU A 722 -20.31 -23.47 -36.94
C LEU A 722 -21.42 -24.44 -37.36
N ASP A 723 -22.00 -25.18 -36.40
CA ASP A 723 -23.02 -26.18 -36.64
C ASP A 723 -24.07 -26.23 -35.51
N GLN A 724 -25.28 -26.67 -35.84
CA GLN A 724 -26.40 -26.71 -34.90
C GLN A 724 -26.12 -27.63 -33.71
N GLY A 725 -25.34 -28.70 -33.89
CA GLY A 725 -25.00 -29.62 -32.81
C GLY A 725 -24.16 -28.97 -31.70
N ARG A 726 -23.26 -28.04 -32.05
CA ARG A 726 -22.53 -27.22 -31.06
C ARG A 726 -23.43 -26.21 -30.36
N VAL A 727 -24.29 -25.54 -31.13
CA VAL A 727 -25.27 -24.58 -30.61
C VAL A 727 -26.18 -25.25 -29.58
N ASP A 728 -26.77 -26.39 -29.91
CA ASP A 728 -27.68 -27.13 -29.04
C ASP A 728 -27.00 -27.56 -27.74
N LYS A 729 -25.73 -28.00 -27.81
CA LYS A 729 -24.92 -28.32 -26.63
C LYS A 729 -24.70 -27.09 -25.74
N GLY A 730 -24.37 -25.94 -26.31
CA GLY A 730 -24.20 -24.69 -25.56
C GLY A 730 -25.49 -24.25 -24.87
N VAL A 731 -26.61 -24.23 -25.60
CA VAL A 731 -27.93 -23.89 -25.06
C VAL A 731 -28.35 -24.87 -23.96
N ALA A 732 -28.16 -26.17 -24.17
CA ALA A 732 -28.46 -27.19 -23.16
C ALA A 732 -27.66 -26.97 -21.88
N SER A 733 -26.36 -26.68 -21.99
CA SER A 733 -25.49 -26.38 -20.83
C SER A 733 -25.98 -25.18 -20.03
N ILE A 734 -26.38 -24.09 -20.71
CA ILE A 734 -26.93 -22.89 -20.06
C ILE A 734 -28.23 -23.22 -19.31
N ARG A 735 -29.15 -23.95 -19.96
CA ARG A 735 -30.45 -24.33 -19.37
C ARG A 735 -30.29 -25.28 -18.19
N GLU A 736 -29.34 -26.20 -18.25
CA GLU A 736 -29.00 -27.12 -17.17
C GLU A 736 -28.48 -26.37 -15.94
N GLU A 737 -27.58 -25.40 -16.11
CA GLU A 737 -27.08 -24.60 -14.99
C GLU A 737 -28.18 -23.73 -14.35
N ILE A 738 -29.13 -23.21 -15.13
CA ILE A 738 -30.33 -22.56 -14.59
C ILE A 738 -31.13 -23.56 -13.73
N GLY A 739 -31.32 -24.80 -14.20
CA GLY A 739 -31.97 -25.86 -13.44
C GLY A 739 -31.25 -26.24 -12.14
N LYS A 740 -29.91 -26.27 -12.14
CA LYS A 740 -29.13 -26.50 -10.91
C LYS A 740 -29.29 -25.38 -9.90
N LEU A 741 -29.50 -24.14 -10.34
CA LEU A 741 -29.75 -23.01 -9.44
C LEU A 741 -31.16 -23.09 -8.84
N GLU A 742 -32.16 -23.44 -9.64
CA GLU A 742 -33.54 -23.69 -9.20
C GLU A 742 -33.60 -24.83 -8.17
N ALA A 743 -32.99 -25.98 -8.47
CA ALA A 743 -32.93 -27.13 -7.56
C ALA A 743 -32.24 -26.83 -6.22
N LYS A 744 -31.32 -25.85 -6.20
CA LYS A 744 -30.63 -25.38 -4.98
C LYS A 744 -31.39 -24.26 -4.25
N GLY A 745 -32.61 -23.92 -4.68
CA GLY A 745 -33.42 -22.83 -4.12
C GLY A 745 -32.79 -21.44 -4.32
N ARG A 746 -31.87 -21.29 -5.28
CA ARG A 746 -31.22 -20.00 -5.61
C ARG A 746 -32.01 -19.19 -6.63
N LEU A 747 -33.00 -19.81 -7.27
CA LEU A 747 -34.00 -19.22 -8.16
C LEU A 747 -35.34 -19.90 -7.86
N ASP A 748 -36.43 -19.15 -7.88
CA ASP A 748 -37.78 -19.69 -7.95
C ASP A 748 -38.09 -20.19 -9.38
N GLY A 749 -39.13 -21.03 -9.50
CA GLY A 749 -39.48 -21.69 -10.76
C GLY A 749 -39.89 -20.72 -11.88
N ASP A 750 -40.63 -19.66 -11.54
CA ASP A 750 -41.07 -18.66 -12.52
C ASP A 750 -39.87 -17.90 -13.09
N THR A 751 -38.97 -17.44 -12.23
CA THR A 751 -37.72 -16.80 -12.64
C THR A 751 -36.86 -17.75 -13.49
N ALA A 752 -36.76 -19.04 -13.10
CA ALA A 752 -35.98 -20.01 -13.87
C ALA A 752 -36.55 -20.22 -15.29
N ASN A 753 -37.88 -20.33 -15.42
CA ASN A 753 -38.55 -20.49 -16.72
C ASN A 753 -38.40 -19.25 -17.60
N GLN A 754 -38.55 -18.05 -17.03
CA GLN A 754 -38.29 -16.79 -17.73
C GLN A 754 -36.87 -16.76 -18.29
N LEU A 755 -35.86 -17.09 -17.47
CA LEU A 755 -34.46 -17.07 -17.90
C LEU A 755 -34.17 -18.11 -19.00
N ARG A 756 -34.77 -19.30 -18.93
CA ARG A 756 -34.63 -20.32 -20.00
C ARG A 756 -35.20 -19.85 -21.32
N ALA A 757 -36.33 -19.15 -21.30
CA ALA A 757 -37.01 -18.64 -22.49
C ALA A 757 -36.23 -17.52 -23.20
N LEU A 758 -35.40 -16.77 -22.46
CA LEU A 758 -34.54 -15.72 -23.01
C LEU A 758 -33.32 -16.24 -23.78
N VAL A 759 -33.01 -17.56 -23.72
CA VAL A 759 -31.84 -18.15 -24.38
C VAL A 759 -32.27 -18.83 -25.68
N HIS A 760 -31.79 -18.30 -26.80
CA HIS A 760 -32.03 -18.80 -28.15
C HIS A 760 -30.71 -19.19 -28.83
N GLY A 761 -30.70 -20.31 -29.55
CA GLY A 761 -29.53 -20.76 -30.31
C GLY A 761 -29.87 -20.92 -31.78
N THR A 762 -29.01 -20.42 -32.67
CA THR A 762 -29.21 -20.51 -34.11
C THR A 762 -27.87 -20.60 -34.87
N THR A 763 -27.89 -21.15 -36.07
CA THR A 763 -26.80 -21.05 -37.06
C THR A 763 -27.05 -19.94 -38.09
N ASP A 764 -28.28 -19.40 -38.14
CA ASP A 764 -28.65 -18.29 -39.00
C ASP A 764 -28.22 -16.96 -38.40
N ARG A 765 -27.18 -16.35 -38.99
CA ARG A 765 -26.60 -15.10 -38.51
C ARG A 765 -27.54 -13.90 -38.69
N SER A 766 -28.53 -13.95 -39.60
CA SER A 766 -29.44 -12.82 -39.83
C SER A 766 -30.24 -12.42 -38.59
N GLN A 767 -30.43 -13.36 -37.66
CA GLN A 767 -31.13 -13.14 -36.39
C GLN A 767 -30.35 -12.30 -35.36
N PHE A 768 -29.13 -11.89 -35.69
CA PHE A 768 -28.31 -10.96 -34.91
C PHE A 768 -28.61 -9.49 -35.26
N ALA A 769 -29.42 -9.20 -36.28
CA ALA A 769 -29.62 -7.85 -36.79
C ALA A 769 -30.08 -6.81 -35.74
N ASP A 770 -30.88 -7.25 -34.76
CA ASP A 770 -31.42 -6.47 -33.64
C ASP A 770 -30.62 -6.63 -32.33
N CYS A 771 -29.39 -7.15 -32.37
CA CYS A 771 -28.52 -7.24 -31.20
C CYS A 771 -27.80 -5.91 -30.95
N ASP A 772 -27.92 -5.37 -29.74
CA ASP A 772 -27.25 -4.12 -29.35
C ASP A 772 -25.78 -4.34 -28.95
N PHE A 773 -25.45 -5.55 -28.49
CA PHE A 773 -24.13 -5.93 -28.01
C PHE A 773 -23.78 -7.34 -28.47
N VAL A 774 -22.74 -7.49 -29.28
CA VAL A 774 -22.30 -8.78 -29.80
C VAL A 774 -20.91 -9.10 -29.29
N ILE A 775 -20.75 -10.25 -28.62
CA ILE A 775 -19.48 -10.71 -28.06
C ILE A 775 -18.98 -11.99 -28.71
N GLU A 776 -17.70 -12.00 -29.06
CA GLU A 776 -17.00 -13.09 -29.74
C GLU A 776 -16.13 -13.92 -28.77
N ALA A 777 -16.23 -15.25 -28.86
CA ALA A 777 -15.42 -16.23 -28.14
C ALA A 777 -15.12 -17.49 -28.98
N VAL A 778 -14.63 -17.28 -30.20
CA VAL A 778 -14.07 -18.26 -31.14
C VAL A 778 -12.58 -18.49 -30.88
N PHE A 779 -11.94 -19.26 -31.78
CA PHE A 779 -10.54 -19.64 -31.65
C PHE A 779 -9.60 -18.42 -31.57
N GLU A 780 -8.52 -18.55 -30.81
CA GLU A 780 -7.58 -17.45 -30.52
C GLU A 780 -6.58 -17.29 -31.69
N GLU A 781 -7.10 -16.89 -32.85
CA GLU A 781 -6.33 -16.59 -34.06
C GLU A 781 -6.92 -15.33 -34.72
N VAL A 782 -6.05 -14.43 -35.18
CA VAL A 782 -6.45 -13.09 -35.67
C VAL A 782 -7.31 -13.20 -36.91
N GLY A 783 -6.91 -14.01 -37.89
CA GLY A 783 -7.65 -14.21 -39.14
C GLY A 783 -9.07 -14.73 -38.92
N VAL A 784 -9.23 -15.76 -38.08
CA VAL A 784 -10.55 -16.31 -37.72
C VAL A 784 -11.44 -15.24 -37.08
N LYS A 785 -10.90 -14.41 -36.18
CA LYS A 785 -11.67 -13.33 -35.53
C LYS A 785 -12.03 -12.21 -36.52
N GLN A 786 -11.12 -11.85 -37.41
CA GLN A 786 -11.36 -10.87 -38.48
C GLN A 786 -12.48 -11.32 -39.42
N GLU A 787 -12.50 -12.60 -39.83
CA GLU A 787 -13.58 -13.18 -40.64
C GLU A 787 -14.93 -13.13 -39.92
N VAL A 788 -14.96 -13.47 -38.63
CA VAL A 788 -16.17 -13.43 -37.80
C VAL A 788 -16.71 -12.01 -37.69
N PHE A 789 -15.86 -11.05 -37.34
CA PHE A 789 -16.30 -9.66 -37.20
C PHE A 789 -16.71 -9.05 -38.53
N SER A 790 -15.97 -9.29 -39.62
CA SER A 790 -16.33 -8.80 -40.98
C SER A 790 -17.68 -9.34 -41.46
N ALA A 791 -18.03 -10.57 -41.08
CA ALA A 791 -19.30 -11.17 -41.45
C ALA A 791 -20.46 -10.63 -40.60
N ILE A 792 -20.26 -10.45 -39.29
CA ILE A 792 -21.33 -9.98 -38.40
C ILE A 792 -21.59 -8.48 -38.55
N GLU A 793 -20.55 -7.70 -38.88
CA GLU A 793 -20.62 -6.24 -39.05
C GLU A 793 -21.69 -5.83 -40.08
N LYS A 794 -21.86 -6.64 -41.13
CA LYS A 794 -22.82 -6.42 -42.23
C LYS A 794 -24.27 -6.72 -41.87
N ILE A 795 -24.51 -7.32 -40.71
CA ILE A 795 -25.82 -7.83 -40.29
C ILE A 795 -26.39 -7.00 -39.15
N VAL A 796 -25.56 -6.69 -38.16
CA VAL A 796 -25.97 -5.91 -36.98
C VAL A 796 -26.16 -4.44 -37.35
N ALA A 797 -27.01 -3.73 -36.61
CA ALA A 797 -27.14 -2.28 -36.75
C ALA A 797 -25.77 -1.58 -36.66
N ASP A 798 -25.55 -0.50 -37.42
CA ASP A 798 -24.29 0.28 -37.44
C ASP A 798 -23.86 0.74 -36.05
N ASP A 799 -24.83 0.85 -35.16
CA ASP A 799 -24.71 1.44 -33.86
C ASP A 799 -24.55 0.36 -32.75
N ALA A 800 -24.63 -0.93 -33.10
CA ALA A 800 -24.37 -2.07 -32.23
C ALA A 800 -22.89 -2.16 -31.81
N ILE A 801 -22.66 -2.54 -30.55
CA ILE A 801 -21.31 -2.70 -29.99
C ILE A 801 -20.76 -4.08 -30.33
N LEU A 802 -19.52 -4.11 -30.84
CA LEU A 802 -18.77 -5.33 -31.09
C LEU A 802 -17.76 -5.53 -29.96
N ALA A 803 -17.72 -6.71 -29.37
CA ALA A 803 -16.85 -7.03 -28.25
C ALA A 803 -16.07 -8.32 -28.51
N THR A 804 -14.76 -8.33 -28.27
CA THR A 804 -13.96 -9.56 -28.32
C THR A 804 -13.56 -10.01 -26.91
N ASN A 805 -13.75 -11.30 -26.60
CA ASN A 805 -13.25 -11.92 -25.38
C ASN A 805 -11.78 -12.41 -25.51
N THR A 806 -11.05 -11.98 -26.55
CA THR A 806 -9.64 -12.37 -26.70
C THR A 806 -8.84 -12.05 -25.44
N SER A 807 -7.80 -12.85 -25.19
CA SER A 807 -7.01 -12.83 -23.96
C SER A 807 -5.57 -12.33 -24.18
N SER A 808 -5.13 -12.30 -25.43
CA SER A 808 -3.73 -12.03 -25.77
C SER A 808 -3.50 -11.29 -27.10
N LEU A 809 -4.48 -11.30 -28.01
CA LEU A 809 -4.39 -10.66 -29.32
C LEU A 809 -4.70 -9.16 -29.23
N SER A 810 -4.14 -8.39 -30.17
CA SER A 810 -4.44 -6.96 -30.29
C SER A 810 -5.88 -6.76 -30.76
N VAL A 811 -6.64 -5.94 -30.04
CA VAL A 811 -8.01 -5.57 -30.41
C VAL A 811 -8.00 -4.68 -31.66
N ALA A 812 -7.00 -3.80 -31.79
CA ALA A 812 -6.82 -2.97 -32.98
C ALA A 812 -6.53 -3.81 -34.22
N GLU A 813 -5.71 -4.85 -34.11
CA GLU A 813 -5.42 -5.77 -35.21
C GLU A 813 -6.67 -6.55 -35.63
N ILE A 814 -7.45 -7.06 -34.67
CA ILE A 814 -8.75 -7.72 -34.94
C ILE A 814 -9.71 -6.74 -35.66
N GLY A 815 -9.75 -5.48 -35.24
CA GLY A 815 -10.63 -4.46 -35.80
C GLY A 815 -10.18 -3.86 -37.14
N SER A 816 -8.96 -4.14 -37.61
CA SER A 816 -8.37 -3.49 -38.79
C SER A 816 -9.11 -3.75 -40.11
N VAL A 817 -9.97 -4.77 -40.15
CA VAL A 817 -10.79 -5.16 -41.30
C VAL A 817 -12.23 -4.60 -41.25
N LEU A 818 -12.59 -3.92 -40.16
CA LEU A 818 -13.94 -3.40 -39.97
C LEU A 818 -14.14 -2.07 -40.68
N GLN A 819 -15.36 -1.85 -41.16
CA GLN A 819 -15.78 -0.56 -41.74
C GLN A 819 -15.97 0.51 -40.67
N ASN A 820 -16.51 0.12 -39.51
CA ASN A 820 -16.78 0.99 -38.36
C ASN A 820 -16.03 0.47 -37.10
N PRO A 821 -14.68 0.54 -37.06
CA PRO A 821 -13.88 -0.01 -35.96
C PRO A 821 -14.10 0.69 -34.61
N GLU A 822 -14.69 1.90 -34.60
CA GLU A 822 -14.94 2.68 -33.40
C GLU A 822 -15.98 2.06 -32.45
N ARG A 823 -16.72 1.05 -32.91
CA ARG A 823 -17.67 0.28 -32.09
C ARG A 823 -17.09 -1.02 -31.53
N LEU A 824 -15.83 -1.34 -31.83
CA LEU A 824 -15.13 -2.50 -31.30
C LEU A 824 -14.46 -2.19 -29.96
N VAL A 825 -14.66 -3.08 -28.99
CA VAL A 825 -14.01 -3.06 -27.67
C VAL A 825 -13.43 -4.43 -27.32
N GLY A 826 -12.32 -4.47 -26.58
CA GLY A 826 -11.96 -5.69 -25.87
C GLY A 826 -12.80 -5.83 -24.60
N PHE A 827 -13.34 -7.02 -24.36
CA PHE A 827 -14.22 -7.32 -23.24
C PHE A 827 -13.84 -8.67 -22.62
N HIS A 828 -12.67 -8.70 -21.99
CA HIS A 828 -11.99 -9.93 -21.60
C HIS A 828 -12.48 -10.44 -20.23
N PHE A 829 -13.13 -11.61 -20.25
CA PHE A 829 -13.55 -12.36 -19.06
C PHE A 829 -12.49 -13.33 -18.57
N PHE A 830 -12.49 -13.59 -17.26
CA PHE A 830 -11.64 -14.60 -16.63
C PHE A 830 -12.45 -15.85 -16.26
N ASN A 831 -11.92 -17.03 -16.59
CA ASN A 831 -12.51 -18.32 -16.24
C ASN A 831 -12.19 -18.70 -14.78
N PRO A 832 -13.16 -19.16 -13.95
CA PRO A 832 -14.60 -19.26 -14.22
C PRO A 832 -15.34 -17.92 -14.18
N VAL A 833 -16.14 -17.64 -15.23
CA VAL A 833 -16.85 -16.37 -15.41
C VAL A 833 -17.82 -16.10 -14.26
N ALA A 834 -18.43 -17.12 -13.67
CA ALA A 834 -19.35 -16.94 -12.54
C ALA A 834 -18.65 -16.45 -11.26
N VAL A 835 -17.35 -16.75 -11.10
CA VAL A 835 -16.61 -16.54 -9.85
C VAL A 835 -15.67 -15.34 -9.94
N MET A 836 -14.99 -15.16 -11.08
CA MET A 836 -13.97 -14.13 -11.24
C MET A 836 -14.61 -12.73 -11.35
N PRO A 837 -14.28 -11.77 -10.47
CA PRO A 837 -14.96 -10.48 -10.44
C PRO A 837 -14.49 -9.51 -11.55
N LEU A 838 -13.31 -9.71 -12.11
CA LEU A 838 -12.65 -8.77 -13.01
C LEU A 838 -13.13 -8.92 -14.47
N ILE A 839 -13.22 -7.80 -15.19
CA ILE A 839 -13.23 -7.72 -16.66
C ILE A 839 -12.20 -6.68 -17.09
N GLU A 840 -11.36 -7.00 -18.06
CA GLU A 840 -10.53 -6.00 -18.75
C GLU A 840 -11.31 -5.43 -19.94
N VAL A 841 -11.56 -4.12 -19.91
CA VAL A 841 -12.18 -3.38 -21.01
C VAL A 841 -11.06 -2.68 -21.77
N VAL A 842 -10.78 -3.18 -22.98
CA VAL A 842 -9.64 -2.74 -23.78
C VAL A 842 -10.08 -1.66 -24.75
N LYS A 843 -9.42 -0.50 -24.68
CA LYS A 843 -9.61 0.62 -25.61
C LYS A 843 -8.52 0.60 -26.68
N THR A 844 -8.94 0.70 -27.94
CA THR A 844 -8.07 1.01 -29.09
C THR A 844 -8.13 2.51 -29.40
N ASP A 845 -7.25 3.00 -30.27
CA ASP A 845 -7.29 4.40 -30.73
C ASP A 845 -8.57 4.74 -31.52
N ALA A 846 -9.17 3.75 -32.18
CA ALA A 846 -10.43 3.93 -32.92
C ALA A 846 -11.67 3.90 -31.99
N THR A 847 -11.61 3.18 -30.87
CA THR A 847 -12.76 2.93 -30.00
C THR A 847 -13.41 4.23 -29.50
N SER A 848 -14.68 4.42 -29.82
CA SER A 848 -15.49 5.58 -29.41
C SER A 848 -15.82 5.56 -27.91
N ASP A 849 -16.05 6.75 -27.35
CA ASP A 849 -16.47 6.88 -25.95
C ASP A 849 -17.85 6.27 -25.67
N ALA A 850 -18.74 6.24 -26.68
CA ALA A 850 -20.04 5.58 -26.57
C ALA A 850 -19.90 4.05 -26.45
N ALA A 851 -19.06 3.42 -27.27
CA ALA A 851 -18.78 1.99 -27.20
C ALA A 851 -18.12 1.62 -25.87
N LEU A 852 -17.13 2.42 -25.46
CA LEU A 852 -16.43 2.22 -24.20
C LEU A 852 -17.35 2.39 -22.98
N SER A 853 -18.17 3.45 -22.97
CA SER A 853 -19.16 3.69 -21.91
C SER A 853 -20.19 2.55 -21.82
N THR A 854 -20.68 2.09 -22.97
CA THR A 854 -21.60 0.93 -23.05
C THR A 854 -20.96 -0.32 -22.45
N ALA A 855 -19.71 -0.62 -22.78
CA ALA A 855 -18.98 -1.75 -22.21
C ALA A 855 -18.86 -1.65 -20.67
N PHE A 856 -18.53 -0.48 -20.13
CA PHE A 856 -18.48 -0.27 -18.67
C PHE A 856 -19.85 -0.45 -18.00
N VAL A 857 -20.92 0.07 -18.61
CA VAL A 857 -22.29 -0.09 -18.10
C VAL A 857 -22.73 -1.54 -18.15
N VAL A 858 -22.43 -2.26 -19.23
CA VAL A 858 -22.69 -3.70 -19.37
C VAL A 858 -21.93 -4.48 -18.29
N ALA A 859 -20.62 -4.28 -18.15
CA ALA A 859 -19.82 -4.97 -17.13
C ALA A 859 -20.37 -4.74 -15.71
N LYS A 860 -20.77 -3.50 -15.39
CA LYS A 860 -21.42 -3.17 -14.12
C LYS A 860 -22.76 -3.88 -13.96
N GLY A 861 -23.59 -3.92 -15.01
CA GLY A 861 -24.86 -4.65 -15.02
C GLY A 861 -24.69 -6.16 -14.78
N LEU A 862 -23.58 -6.73 -15.25
CA LEU A 862 -23.19 -8.12 -14.98
C LEU A 862 -22.69 -8.36 -13.54
N GLY A 863 -22.54 -7.30 -12.73
CA GLY A 863 -21.95 -7.37 -11.40
C GLY A 863 -20.45 -7.63 -11.43
N LYS A 864 -19.75 -7.16 -12.47
CA LYS A 864 -18.31 -7.28 -12.66
C LYS A 864 -17.61 -5.95 -12.41
N ASN A 865 -16.35 -6.04 -12.00
CA ASN A 865 -15.44 -4.93 -11.80
C ASN A 865 -14.64 -4.74 -13.09
N ALA A 866 -15.02 -3.73 -13.87
CA ALA A 866 -14.32 -3.39 -15.10
C ALA A 866 -13.11 -2.50 -14.83
N VAL A 867 -12.01 -2.77 -15.53
CA VAL A 867 -10.79 -1.98 -15.56
C VAL A 867 -10.49 -1.58 -16.99
N LEU A 868 -10.23 -0.29 -17.22
CA LEU A 868 -9.77 0.21 -18.50
C LEU A 868 -8.33 -0.26 -18.75
N THR A 869 -8.08 -0.86 -19.90
CA THR A 869 -6.75 -1.24 -20.36
C THR A 869 -6.49 -0.66 -21.75
N ALA A 870 -5.23 -0.34 -22.04
CA ALA A 870 -4.80 -0.03 -23.40
C ALA A 870 -4.64 -1.34 -24.19
N ASP A 871 -4.84 -1.25 -25.51
CA ASP A 871 -4.54 -2.37 -26.39
C ASP A 871 -3.04 -2.66 -26.43
N ALA A 872 -2.67 -3.81 -25.88
CA ALA A 872 -1.31 -4.33 -25.87
C ALA A 872 -1.39 -5.85 -25.70
N PRO A 873 -0.45 -6.62 -26.29
CA PRO A 873 -0.43 -8.07 -26.12
C PRO A 873 -0.49 -8.49 -24.65
N GLY A 874 -1.48 -9.33 -24.33
CA GLY A 874 -1.73 -9.85 -22.97
C GLY A 874 -2.33 -8.84 -21.98
N PHE A 875 -2.73 -7.65 -22.44
CA PHE A 875 -3.32 -6.57 -21.66
C PHE A 875 -2.55 -6.28 -20.37
N VAL A 876 -3.23 -6.32 -19.21
CA VAL A 876 -2.58 -6.13 -17.90
C VAL A 876 -2.35 -7.48 -17.25
N VAL A 877 -3.39 -8.31 -17.08
CA VAL A 877 -3.29 -9.51 -16.26
C VAL A 877 -2.36 -10.56 -16.88
N ASN A 878 -2.60 -10.96 -18.13
CA ASN A 878 -1.81 -12.01 -18.78
C ASN A 878 -0.37 -11.57 -18.99
N ARG A 879 -0.14 -10.30 -19.33
CA ARG A 879 1.20 -9.71 -19.48
C ARG A 879 2.01 -9.77 -18.19
N LEU A 880 1.41 -9.41 -17.06
CA LEU A 880 2.08 -9.50 -15.75
C LEU A 880 2.30 -10.96 -15.34
N LEU A 881 1.31 -11.81 -15.58
CA LEU A 881 1.37 -13.23 -15.22
C LEU A 881 2.48 -13.96 -15.98
N ALA A 882 2.54 -13.77 -17.30
CA ALA A 882 3.59 -14.31 -18.17
C ALA A 882 4.98 -13.87 -17.74
N LYS A 883 5.14 -12.62 -17.26
CA LYS A 883 6.43 -12.16 -16.73
C LYS A 883 6.81 -12.89 -15.44
N VAL A 884 5.87 -13.01 -14.50
CA VAL A 884 6.11 -13.68 -13.21
C VAL A 884 6.42 -15.16 -13.43
N MET A 885 5.62 -15.84 -14.25
CA MET A 885 5.81 -17.25 -14.59
C MET A 885 7.08 -17.48 -15.41
N GLY A 886 7.39 -16.61 -16.36
CA GLY A 886 8.61 -16.68 -17.17
C GLY A 886 9.88 -16.56 -16.33
N GLU A 887 9.90 -15.69 -15.32
CA GLU A 887 11.04 -15.59 -14.40
C GLU A 887 11.15 -16.80 -13.46
N ALA A 888 10.02 -17.37 -13.02
CA ALA A 888 10.03 -18.62 -12.26
C ALA A 888 10.59 -19.78 -13.09
N ALA A 889 10.14 -19.91 -14.34
CA ALA A 889 10.65 -20.91 -15.28
C ALA A 889 12.13 -20.69 -15.61
N ARG A 890 12.57 -19.44 -15.81
CA ARG A 890 13.97 -19.09 -16.01
C ARG A 890 14.85 -19.51 -14.84
N ALA A 891 14.39 -19.30 -13.60
CA ALA A 891 15.15 -19.71 -12.42
C ALA A 891 15.36 -21.23 -12.38
N VAL A 892 14.34 -22.01 -12.78
CA VAL A 892 14.45 -23.47 -12.93
C VAL A 892 15.43 -23.83 -14.05
N TYR A 893 15.33 -23.17 -15.20
CA TYR A 893 16.21 -23.37 -16.34
C TYR A 893 17.69 -23.09 -15.99
N GLU A 894 17.95 -22.06 -15.19
CA GLU A 894 19.31 -21.73 -14.69
C GLU A 894 19.79 -22.68 -13.56
N GLY A 895 19.04 -23.75 -13.26
CA GLY A 895 19.44 -24.82 -12.33
C GLY A 895 18.89 -24.71 -10.91
N THR A 896 17.94 -23.80 -10.65
CA THR A 896 17.31 -23.73 -9.32
C THR A 896 16.26 -24.85 -9.17
N PRO A 897 16.29 -25.67 -8.10
CA PRO A 897 15.29 -26.71 -7.91
C PRO A 897 13.86 -26.13 -7.84
N ILE A 898 12.89 -26.80 -8.48
CA ILE A 898 11.48 -26.34 -8.57
C ILE A 898 10.89 -26.06 -7.18
N ALA A 899 11.13 -26.95 -6.21
CA ALA A 899 10.67 -26.77 -4.84
C ALA A 899 11.22 -25.49 -4.17
N VAL A 900 12.44 -25.07 -4.53
CA VAL A 900 13.03 -23.82 -4.02
C VAL A 900 12.37 -22.62 -4.68
N VAL A 901 12.08 -22.67 -5.98
CA VAL A 901 11.35 -21.62 -6.70
C VAL A 901 9.94 -21.46 -6.13
N GLU A 902 9.17 -22.55 -6.03
CA GLU A 902 7.83 -22.57 -5.42
C GLU A 902 7.84 -21.95 -4.02
N LYS A 903 8.76 -22.40 -3.14
CA LYS A 903 8.89 -21.87 -1.78
C LYS A 903 9.29 -20.39 -1.74
N ALA A 904 10.00 -19.88 -2.75
CA ALA A 904 10.40 -18.48 -2.81
C ALA A 904 9.21 -17.52 -2.98
N PHE A 905 8.06 -18.01 -3.49
CA PHE A 905 6.82 -17.25 -3.60
C PHE A 905 6.00 -17.24 -2.31
N ALA A 906 6.28 -18.13 -1.34
CA ALA A 906 5.49 -18.24 -0.11
C ALA A 906 5.31 -16.93 0.67
N PRO A 907 6.32 -16.04 0.81
CA PRO A 907 6.14 -14.75 1.50
C PRO A 907 5.17 -13.78 0.80
N LEU A 908 4.83 -14.00 -0.46
CA LEU A 908 3.86 -13.17 -1.20
C LEU A 908 2.41 -13.52 -0.86
N GLY A 909 2.16 -14.67 -0.23
CA GLY A 909 0.81 -15.10 0.13
C GLY A 909 -0.10 -15.34 -1.08
N LEU A 910 0.47 -15.73 -2.24
CA LEU A 910 -0.33 -16.06 -3.42
C LEU A 910 -1.19 -17.30 -3.15
N PRO A 911 -2.45 -17.35 -3.63
CA PRO A 911 -3.33 -18.52 -3.44
C PRO A 911 -2.75 -19.82 -4.02
N MET A 912 -1.94 -19.70 -5.07
CA MET A 912 -1.24 -20.80 -5.73
C MET A 912 0.14 -20.34 -6.16
N GLY A 913 1.10 -21.26 -6.11
CA GLY A 913 2.43 -21.05 -6.66
C GLY A 913 2.44 -21.01 -8.19
N PRO A 914 3.54 -20.54 -8.81
CA PRO A 914 3.60 -20.30 -10.26
C PRO A 914 3.34 -21.57 -11.08
N PHE A 915 3.90 -22.73 -10.73
CA PHE A 915 3.72 -23.95 -11.51
C PHE A 915 2.39 -24.63 -11.20
N GLN A 916 1.91 -24.55 -9.96
CA GLN A 916 0.55 -24.99 -9.62
C GLN A 916 -0.52 -24.22 -10.41
N LEU A 917 -0.32 -22.92 -10.60
CA LEU A 917 -1.23 -22.10 -11.40
C LEU A 917 -1.17 -22.48 -12.90
N ILE A 918 0.02 -22.75 -13.44
CA ILE A 918 0.17 -23.25 -14.83
C ILE A 918 -0.52 -24.60 -15.01
N ASP A 919 -0.44 -25.49 -14.01
CA ASP A 919 -1.14 -26.78 -14.04
C ASP A 919 -2.67 -26.64 -14.11
N LEU A 920 -3.22 -25.62 -13.44
CA LEU A 920 -4.66 -25.32 -13.46
C LEU A 920 -5.08 -24.68 -14.79
N VAL A 921 -4.30 -23.70 -15.28
CA VAL A 921 -4.58 -22.97 -16.53
C VAL A 921 -4.38 -23.87 -17.75
N GLY A 922 -3.34 -24.71 -17.72
CA GLY A 922 -2.92 -25.60 -18.79
C GLY A 922 -1.63 -25.13 -19.47
N TRP A 923 -0.66 -26.04 -19.56
CA TRP A 923 0.66 -25.78 -20.15
C TRP A 923 0.62 -25.34 -21.62
N LYS A 924 -0.34 -25.82 -22.41
CA LYS A 924 -0.50 -25.39 -23.82
C LYS A 924 -0.86 -23.90 -23.91
N VAL A 925 -1.76 -23.44 -23.05
CA VAL A 925 -2.16 -22.04 -22.97
C VAL A 925 -1.00 -21.19 -22.47
N ALA A 926 -0.30 -21.65 -21.42
CA ALA A 926 0.87 -20.94 -20.89
C ALA A 926 1.99 -20.79 -21.94
N ALA A 927 2.28 -21.85 -22.73
CA ALA A 927 3.25 -21.81 -23.80
C ALA A 927 2.86 -20.79 -24.89
N HIS A 928 1.61 -20.86 -25.37
CA HIS A 928 1.10 -19.95 -26.38
C HIS A 928 1.15 -18.48 -25.93
N VAL A 929 0.69 -18.17 -24.71
CA VAL A 929 0.76 -16.80 -24.16
C VAL A 929 2.21 -16.35 -24.01
N GLN A 930 3.12 -17.24 -23.60
CA GLN A 930 4.54 -16.90 -23.46
C GLN A 930 5.19 -16.59 -24.82
N ASP A 931 4.85 -17.32 -25.87
CA ASP A 931 5.31 -17.03 -27.23
C ASP A 931 4.80 -15.67 -27.70
N THR A 932 3.50 -15.39 -27.51
CA THR A 932 2.92 -14.08 -27.84
C THR A 932 3.65 -12.95 -27.12
N MET A 933 3.96 -13.11 -25.82
CA MET A 933 4.68 -12.10 -25.05
C MET A 933 6.16 -11.98 -25.46
N ALA A 934 6.83 -13.09 -25.74
CA ALA A 934 8.23 -13.10 -26.18
C ALA A 934 8.40 -12.53 -27.59
N HIS A 935 7.44 -12.78 -28.48
CA HIS A 935 7.41 -12.20 -29.81
C HIS A 935 7.19 -10.67 -29.74
N ALA A 936 6.20 -10.23 -28.95
CA ALA A 936 5.91 -8.81 -28.80
C ALA A 936 6.97 -8.04 -28.00
N PHE A 937 7.65 -8.69 -27.04
CA PHE A 937 8.59 -8.05 -26.11
C PHE A 937 9.84 -8.92 -25.84
N PRO A 938 10.68 -9.18 -26.86
CA PRO A 938 11.76 -10.17 -26.80
C PRO A 938 12.82 -9.86 -25.73
N ASP A 939 13.15 -8.59 -25.50
CA ASP A 939 14.15 -8.20 -24.50
C ASP A 939 13.68 -8.36 -23.05
N ARG A 940 12.37 -8.58 -22.84
CA ARG A 940 11.73 -8.53 -21.52
C ARG A 940 11.15 -9.86 -21.07
N PHE A 941 10.79 -10.75 -21.99
CA PHE A 941 10.17 -12.03 -21.65
C PHE A 941 11.12 -13.18 -21.99
N PHE A 942 11.20 -14.14 -21.07
CA PHE A 942 12.04 -15.31 -21.26
C PHE A 942 11.33 -16.33 -22.15
N ALA A 943 11.85 -16.56 -23.36
CA ALA A 943 11.39 -17.64 -24.23
C ALA A 943 12.09 -18.96 -23.83
N SER A 944 11.33 -20.05 -23.82
CA SER A 944 11.88 -21.39 -23.54
C SER A 944 11.03 -22.47 -24.20
N GLU A 945 11.69 -23.34 -24.96
CA GLU A 945 11.05 -24.51 -25.58
C GLU A 945 10.50 -25.51 -24.54
N ASN A 946 11.00 -25.48 -23.30
CA ASN A 946 10.54 -26.36 -22.23
C ASN A 946 9.04 -26.22 -21.95
N PHE A 947 8.44 -25.05 -22.16
CA PHE A 947 6.99 -24.87 -22.03
C PHE A 947 6.23 -25.76 -23.04
N HIS A 948 6.71 -25.82 -24.27
CA HIS A 948 6.14 -26.64 -25.35
C HIS A 948 6.37 -28.12 -25.10
N GLU A 949 7.58 -28.51 -24.68
CA GLU A 949 7.89 -29.90 -24.32
C GLU A 949 7.01 -30.40 -23.17
N LEU A 950 6.88 -29.61 -22.09
CA LEU A 950 5.99 -29.94 -20.97
C LEU A 950 4.52 -29.97 -21.40
N ALA A 951 4.13 -29.13 -22.34
CA ALA A 951 2.78 -29.13 -22.92
C ALA A 951 2.46 -30.37 -23.77
N ALA A 952 3.49 -31.05 -24.31
CA ALA A 952 3.35 -32.29 -25.07
C ALA A 952 3.26 -33.55 -24.19
N LEU A 953 3.79 -33.52 -22.96
CA LEU A 953 3.76 -34.69 -22.07
C LEU A 953 2.35 -35.07 -21.61
N PRO A 954 2.03 -36.36 -21.37
CA PRO A 954 0.78 -36.75 -20.73
C PRO A 954 0.62 -36.11 -19.34
N LYS A 955 -0.62 -35.75 -18.94
CA LYS A 955 -0.89 -35.05 -17.67
C LYS A 955 -0.38 -35.82 -16.44
N SER A 956 -0.33 -37.15 -16.50
CA SER A 956 0.20 -38.04 -15.47
C SER A 956 1.72 -37.96 -15.29
N SER A 957 2.48 -37.61 -16.33
CA SER A 957 3.95 -37.56 -16.34
C SER A 957 4.52 -36.23 -15.85
N ARG A 958 3.71 -35.16 -15.87
CA ARG A 958 4.13 -33.79 -15.52
C ARG A 958 4.38 -33.61 -14.02
N ARG A 959 3.67 -34.35 -13.16
CA ARG A 959 3.86 -34.33 -11.69
C ARG A 959 5.12 -35.05 -11.23
N THR A 960 5.58 -36.07 -11.96
CA THR A 960 6.63 -36.99 -11.53
C THR A 960 8.05 -36.52 -11.82
N ARG A 961 8.25 -35.59 -12.78
CA ARG A 961 9.57 -35.00 -13.07
C ARG A 961 9.83 -33.63 -12.44
N ALA A 962 8.81 -32.97 -11.90
CA ALA A 962 9.01 -31.73 -11.13
C ALA A 962 9.66 -31.98 -9.74
N ALA A 963 9.70 -33.24 -9.30
CA ALA A 963 10.28 -33.68 -8.03
C ALA A 963 11.66 -34.35 -8.17
N GLY A 964 12.21 -34.42 -9.38
CA GLY A 964 13.51 -35.02 -9.69
C GLY A 964 14.63 -33.98 -9.72
#